data_AF-A0A0D0VPA4-F1
#
_entry.id   AF-A0A0D0VPA4-F1
#
_cell.length_a   1.000
_cell.length_b   1.000
_cell.length_c   1.000
_cell.angle_alpha   90.00
_cell.angle_beta   90.00
_cell.angle_gamma   90.00
#
_symmetry.space_group_name_H-M   'P 1'
#
loop_
_entity.id
_entity.type
_entity.pdbx_description
1 polymer ?
#
loop_
_entity_poly.entity_id
_entity_poly.type
_entity_poly.pdbx_seq_one_letter_code
_entity_poly.pdbx_strand_id
1 'polypeptide(L)'
;MTEGHKVRRPLGERMLSNEEDVYRGLKEHGIHKDAAQGDNKDYVKLLERHLFEAKRQLERAKAKIERRDETIKRLSQTRQLPTDYKAGDLERKLEHLTNQHSALKAKYQNQVGDLELQNMKLQEKLDLLRSSHRSSQNELDSLRKRQTQTLIDFDALRIVLADQKSKAITQKDEDRTLERGRIKWEGERSRMEMRIEELKESKERSDKKREELRLEVGKLKDQVKLSSKEIRTLKEEVRRVKAANGSLEETIEACTVSYCALHRNTIRIEEYRVLEQSYLETKSELWRWKLKNEIDTLDLERKRMEAGNLRERLKTVEDERMILKAVIKDIKDDQQTLRNEITEFALTIGNRNLWDFVADLSEVTPTPQDVLSVTLNHINLSSSYYTQQIETLNSANKSFTSKLSTTTSNLSTCQSALADLRREHSDLRTRHSALEKAHEPCDGVREELLAIEKECMFRGQKIEGLEEDLQRMEIKSRDDAEKVKRANELVTRAKSAEQALDEEMQHLRKAYIEASQYQELYNDLQEQHEMILARETAAIEEAERLAMHNAELVGHSNDVQKVSYVEGVRREMALVKQELATTRHLLNNANDKVQTLENEIAAYKSVDAGLDGLNLGTSMRTRVVRRQPEGGQLTVSKIGRSISGPNGRH
;
A
#
# COMPACT_ATOMS: atom_id res chain seq x y z
N MET A 1 28.57 -4.73 39.64
CA MET A 1 29.72 -5.43 39.06
C MET A 1 29.16 -6.47 38.09
N THR A 2 29.53 -6.55 36.82
CA THR A 2 30.44 -5.71 35.99
C THR A 2 29.73 -5.27 34.69
N GLU A 3 30.41 -4.49 33.85
CA GLU A 3 29.80 -3.70 32.77
C GLU A 3 29.42 -4.52 31.51
N GLY A 4 28.46 -4.01 30.72
CA GLY A 4 27.99 -4.72 29.52
C GLY A 4 26.98 -3.98 28.62
N HIS A 5 26.96 -2.64 28.59
CA HIS A 5 26.01 -1.87 27.77
C HIS A 5 26.25 -2.00 26.25
N LYS A 6 25.67 -3.04 25.63
CA LYS A 6 25.56 -3.14 24.17
C LYS A 6 24.31 -2.41 23.66
N VAL A 7 24.46 -1.13 23.35
CA VAL A 7 23.43 -0.34 22.65
C VAL A 7 23.22 -0.90 21.24
N ARG A 8 22.14 -1.67 21.05
CA ARG A 8 21.65 -2.04 19.71
C ARG A 8 21.10 -0.80 19.03
N ARG A 9 21.81 -0.27 18.03
CA ARG A 9 21.21 0.62 17.04
C ARG A 9 20.20 -0.17 16.21
N PRO A 10 19.02 0.39 15.87
CA PRO A 10 18.14 -0.21 14.87
C PRO A 10 18.87 -0.29 13.51
N LEU A 11 18.67 -1.40 12.79
CA LEU A 11 19.07 -1.50 11.38
C LEU A 11 18.01 -0.79 10.53
N GLY A 12 18.21 0.52 10.34
CA GLY A 12 17.41 1.31 9.41
C GLY A 12 17.61 0.86 7.96
N GLU A 13 16.51 0.43 7.36
CA GLU A 13 16.16 0.46 5.94
C GLU A 13 17.27 0.87 4.95
N ARG A 14 17.85 -0.11 4.26
CA ARG A 14 18.42 0.12 2.92
C ARG A 14 17.30 0.01 1.87
N MET A 15 16.42 1.02 1.85
CA MET A 15 15.56 1.25 0.69
C MET A 15 16.37 1.94 -0.41
N LEU A 16 16.25 1.45 -1.64
CA LEU A 16 16.92 2.04 -2.81
C LEU A 16 16.06 3.17 -3.41
N SER A 17 16.19 4.38 -2.87
CA SER A 17 15.58 5.59 -3.42
C SER A 17 16.40 6.15 -4.59
N ASN A 18 16.29 5.50 -5.76
CA ASN A 18 16.94 5.93 -7.00
C ASN A 18 16.13 7.04 -7.72
N GLU A 19 15.72 8.08 -7.00
CA GLU A 19 14.87 9.15 -7.55
C GLU A 19 14.93 10.47 -6.74
N GLU A 20 16.11 11.11 -6.64
CA GLU A 20 16.26 12.55 -6.34
C GLU A 20 17.71 13.04 -6.52
N ASP A 21 18.13 13.31 -7.77
CA ASP A 21 19.39 14.03 -8.04
C ASP A 21 19.22 15.03 -9.21
N VAL A 22 18.19 15.86 -9.08
CA VAL A 22 17.90 17.01 -9.94
C VAL A 22 17.91 18.26 -9.04
N TYR A 23 18.48 19.37 -9.54
CA TYR A 23 18.69 20.65 -8.81
C TYR A 23 19.83 20.71 -7.77
N ARG A 24 21.05 20.33 -8.17
CA ARG A 24 22.27 20.96 -7.61
C ARG A 24 23.40 21.19 -8.63
N GLY A 25 23.07 21.81 -9.76
CA GLY A 25 24.00 22.03 -10.88
C GLY A 25 23.76 23.29 -11.72
N LEU A 26 23.19 24.36 -11.14
CA LEU A 26 22.93 25.62 -11.86
C LEU A 26 23.60 26.83 -11.18
N LYS A 27 24.92 26.90 -11.34
CA LYS A 27 25.70 28.14 -11.31
C LYS A 27 26.96 27.99 -12.17
N GLU A 28 27.33 29.07 -12.85
CA GLU A 28 28.65 29.27 -13.45
C GLU A 28 29.13 28.19 -14.44
N HIS A 29 28.42 28.08 -15.57
CA HIS A 29 29.08 27.83 -16.85
C HIS A 29 29.06 29.10 -17.69
N GLY A 30 30.23 29.75 -17.74
CA GLY A 30 30.46 30.94 -18.56
C GLY A 30 30.39 30.61 -20.05
N ILE A 31 30.03 31.60 -20.85
CA ILE A 31 29.93 31.48 -22.31
C ILE A 31 31.35 31.31 -22.89
N HIS A 32 31.74 30.08 -23.23
CA HIS A 32 32.98 29.84 -23.98
C HIS A 32 32.86 30.43 -25.39
N LYS A 33 33.58 31.52 -25.62
CA LYS A 33 33.61 32.28 -26.88
C LYS A 33 34.84 31.93 -27.73
N ASP A 34 35.35 30.70 -27.57
CA ASP A 34 36.69 30.28 -28.00
C ASP A 34 36.66 29.19 -29.08
N ALA A 35 35.97 29.44 -30.20
CA ALA A 35 35.82 28.48 -31.29
C ALA A 35 35.89 29.12 -32.71
N ALA A 36 36.67 30.19 -32.89
CA ALA A 36 36.78 30.88 -34.19
C ALA A 36 38.12 31.64 -34.44
N GLN A 37 39.20 31.30 -33.72
CA GLN A 37 40.48 32.06 -33.80
C GLN A 37 41.71 31.27 -34.31
N GLY A 38 41.55 29.99 -34.71
CA GLY A 38 42.62 29.24 -35.38
C GLY A 38 42.85 29.74 -36.81
N ASP A 39 41.92 29.44 -37.70
CA ASP A 39 42.12 29.51 -39.17
C ASP A 39 42.33 30.94 -39.70
N ASN A 40 41.73 31.93 -39.02
CA ASN A 40 41.91 33.35 -39.34
C ASN A 40 43.39 33.78 -39.27
N LYS A 41 44.20 33.13 -38.43
CA LYS A 41 45.62 33.49 -38.24
C LYS A 41 46.49 33.08 -39.42
N ASP A 42 46.14 32.01 -40.13
CA ASP A 42 46.86 31.57 -41.33
C ASP A 42 46.29 32.20 -42.61
N TYR A 43 44.99 32.53 -42.64
CA TYR A 43 44.42 33.37 -43.70
C TYR A 43 45.05 34.78 -43.73
N VAL A 44 45.29 35.41 -42.58
CA VAL A 44 46.00 36.68 -42.48
C VAL A 44 47.45 36.56 -42.97
N LYS A 45 48.20 35.53 -42.57
CA LYS A 45 49.58 35.29 -43.10
C LYS A 45 49.61 35.09 -44.61
N LEU A 46 48.58 34.46 -45.19
CA LEU A 46 48.45 34.27 -46.64
C LEU A 46 48.25 35.62 -47.34
N LEU A 47 47.36 36.47 -46.82
CA LEU A 47 47.16 37.84 -47.29
C LEU A 47 48.43 38.71 -47.15
N GLU A 48 49.16 38.60 -46.05
CA GLU A 48 50.45 39.30 -45.85
C GLU A 48 51.50 38.88 -46.89
N ARG A 49 51.59 37.58 -47.21
CA ARG A 49 52.46 37.09 -48.30
C ARG A 49 52.05 37.66 -49.64
N HIS A 50 50.76 37.62 -50.01
CA HIS A 50 50.30 38.19 -51.28
C HIS A 50 50.53 39.70 -51.38
N LEU A 51 50.34 40.45 -50.29
CA LEU A 51 50.65 41.89 -50.23
C LEU A 51 52.16 42.17 -50.35
N PHE A 52 53.01 41.32 -49.78
CA PHE A 52 54.46 41.42 -49.93
C PHE A 52 54.90 41.12 -51.37
N GLU A 53 54.36 40.06 -51.98
CA GLU A 53 54.61 39.69 -53.37
C GLU A 53 54.17 40.81 -54.34
N ALA A 54 52.99 41.40 -54.11
CA ALA A 54 52.46 42.52 -54.89
C ALA A 54 53.33 43.78 -54.78
N LYS A 55 53.76 44.16 -53.56
CA LYS A 55 54.71 45.27 -53.35
C LYS A 55 56.03 45.04 -54.10
N ARG A 56 56.58 43.82 -54.02
CA ARG A 56 57.81 43.42 -54.72
C ARG A 56 57.67 43.45 -56.25
N GLN A 57 56.49 43.12 -56.78
CA GLN A 57 56.19 43.28 -58.21
C GLN A 57 56.08 44.77 -58.61
N LEU A 58 55.47 45.61 -57.76
CA LEU A 58 55.32 47.04 -57.99
C LEU A 58 56.68 47.77 -57.96
N GLU A 59 57.59 47.40 -57.06
CA GLU A 59 58.99 47.90 -57.09
C GLU A 59 59.74 47.45 -58.34
N ARG A 60 59.59 46.19 -58.77
CA ARG A 60 60.14 45.70 -60.05
C ARG A 60 59.56 46.45 -61.26
N ALA A 61 58.32 46.93 -61.19
CA ALA A 61 57.72 47.78 -62.21
C ALA A 61 58.30 49.20 -62.19
N LYS A 62 58.41 49.84 -61.02
CA LYS A 62 59.06 51.15 -60.84
C LYS A 62 60.50 51.15 -61.37
N ALA A 63 61.32 50.17 -60.96
CA ALA A 63 62.69 50.01 -61.43
C ALA A 63 62.82 49.71 -62.94
N LYS A 64 61.75 49.24 -63.61
CA LYS A 64 61.69 49.13 -65.08
C LYS A 64 61.29 50.44 -65.75
N ILE A 65 60.50 51.29 -65.08
CA ILE A 65 60.13 52.63 -65.55
C ILE A 65 61.33 53.57 -65.42
N GLU A 66 62.00 53.61 -64.26
CA GLU A 66 63.19 54.46 -64.03
C GLU A 66 64.31 54.16 -65.05
N ARG A 67 64.57 52.89 -65.37
CA ARG A 67 65.53 52.51 -66.44
C ARG A 67 65.10 52.98 -67.83
N ARG A 68 63.80 53.02 -68.13
CA ARG A 68 63.27 53.57 -69.38
C ARG A 68 63.40 55.09 -69.41
N ASP A 69 63.12 55.77 -68.31
CA ASP A 69 63.24 57.23 -68.20
C ASP A 69 64.71 57.68 -68.24
N GLU A 70 65.64 56.91 -67.68
CA GLU A 70 67.08 57.07 -67.92
C GLU A 70 67.44 56.89 -69.40
N THR A 71 66.88 55.89 -70.07
CA THR A 71 67.14 55.64 -71.50
C THR A 71 66.60 56.80 -72.35
N ILE A 72 65.42 57.32 -72.02
CA ILE A 72 64.81 58.51 -72.65
C ILE A 72 65.67 59.75 -72.39
N LYS A 73 66.20 59.95 -71.18
CA LYS A 73 67.14 61.04 -70.88
C LYS A 73 68.41 60.97 -71.72
N ARG A 74 69.03 59.78 -71.84
CA ARG A 74 70.21 59.55 -72.69
C ARG A 74 69.93 59.82 -74.18
N LEU A 75 68.75 59.44 -74.67
CA LEU A 75 68.31 59.72 -76.04
C LEU A 75 68.01 61.22 -76.26
N SER A 76 67.39 61.91 -75.30
CA SER A 76 67.09 63.36 -75.42
C SER A 76 68.33 64.26 -75.34
N GLN A 77 69.43 63.78 -74.74
CA GLN A 77 70.70 64.51 -74.70
C GLN A 77 71.52 64.38 -75.99
N THR A 78 71.14 63.52 -76.93
CA THR A 78 71.92 63.21 -78.14
C THR A 78 71.29 63.78 -79.41
N ARG A 79 70.99 65.09 -79.45
CA ARG A 79 70.49 65.74 -80.69
C ARG A 79 70.82 67.24 -80.84
N GLN A 80 72.10 67.55 -81.05
CA GLN A 80 72.53 68.82 -81.64
C GLN A 80 73.61 68.60 -82.70
N LEU A 81 73.25 68.76 -83.98
CA LEU A 81 73.80 69.75 -84.93
C LEU A 81 73.09 69.57 -86.30
N PRO A 82 73.15 70.54 -87.23
CA PRO A 82 72.29 70.59 -88.41
C PRO A 82 72.97 70.08 -89.70
N THR A 83 72.14 69.71 -90.68
CA THR A 83 72.43 69.93 -92.10
C THR A 83 71.13 70.15 -92.87
N ASP A 84 71.19 71.04 -93.86
CA ASP A 84 70.07 71.38 -94.74
C ASP A 84 69.74 70.31 -95.79
N TYR A 85 68.67 70.58 -96.54
CA TYR A 85 68.12 69.84 -97.69
C TYR A 85 67.17 68.66 -97.40
N LYS A 86 66.09 68.62 -98.22
CA LYS A 86 64.98 67.63 -98.24
C LYS A 86 63.84 67.83 -97.23
N ALA A 87 63.38 69.08 -97.06
CA ALA A 87 62.17 69.40 -96.29
C ALA A 87 60.91 68.62 -96.76
N GLY A 88 60.61 68.58 -98.07
CA GLY A 88 59.35 68.01 -98.58
C GLY A 88 59.13 66.50 -98.36
N ASP A 89 60.19 65.71 -98.19
CA ASP A 89 60.06 64.29 -97.81
C ASP A 89 60.04 64.08 -96.28
N LEU A 90 60.48 65.07 -95.51
CA LEU A 90 60.27 65.11 -94.07
C LEU A 90 58.84 65.57 -93.75
N GLU A 91 58.28 66.53 -94.49
CA GLU A 91 56.88 66.95 -94.35
C GLU A 91 55.93 65.78 -94.60
N ARG A 92 56.05 65.04 -95.71
CA ARG A 92 55.22 63.84 -95.98
C ARG A 92 55.36 62.76 -94.90
N LYS A 93 56.57 62.56 -94.36
CA LYS A 93 56.79 61.58 -93.28
C LYS A 93 56.25 62.06 -91.94
N LEU A 94 56.30 63.37 -91.68
CA LEU A 94 55.74 64.00 -90.48
C LEU A 94 54.20 63.99 -90.57
N GLU A 95 53.62 64.29 -91.73
CA GLU A 95 52.19 64.19 -92.02
C GLU A 95 51.70 62.74 -91.87
N HIS A 96 52.42 61.76 -92.44
CA HIS A 96 52.10 60.35 -92.27
C HIS A 96 52.24 59.90 -90.80
N LEU A 97 53.25 60.40 -90.06
CA LEU A 97 53.38 60.16 -88.61
C LEU A 97 52.27 60.84 -87.79
N THR A 98 51.84 62.05 -88.14
CA THR A 98 50.70 62.70 -87.47
C THR A 98 49.38 62.01 -87.77
N ASN A 99 49.22 61.44 -88.97
CA ASN A 99 48.05 60.65 -89.35
C ASN A 99 48.06 59.25 -88.70
N GLN A 100 49.23 58.61 -88.57
CA GLN A 100 49.37 57.41 -87.73
C GLN A 100 49.11 57.73 -86.26
N HIS A 101 49.61 58.84 -85.74
CA HIS A 101 49.42 59.25 -84.34
C HIS A 101 47.98 59.71 -84.06
N SER A 102 47.28 60.33 -85.01
CA SER A 102 45.86 60.66 -84.86
C SER A 102 44.98 59.41 -84.92
N ALA A 103 45.27 58.47 -85.82
CA ALA A 103 44.61 57.16 -85.87
C ALA A 103 44.85 56.32 -84.61
N LEU A 104 46.09 56.29 -84.10
CA LEU A 104 46.41 55.64 -82.83
C LEU A 104 45.76 56.36 -81.63
N LYS A 105 45.77 57.69 -81.59
CA LYS A 105 45.07 58.46 -80.56
C LYS A 105 43.57 58.17 -80.57
N ALA A 106 42.93 58.15 -81.73
CA ALA A 106 41.51 57.78 -81.88
C ALA A 106 41.27 56.34 -81.42
N LYS A 107 42.13 55.38 -81.80
CA LYS A 107 42.04 53.99 -81.34
C LYS A 107 42.14 53.87 -79.81
N TYR A 108 43.10 54.55 -79.18
CA TYR A 108 43.25 54.55 -77.72
C TYR A 108 42.11 55.30 -77.02
N GLN A 109 41.60 56.39 -77.61
CA GLN A 109 40.47 57.14 -77.07
C GLN A 109 39.17 56.33 -77.12
N ASN A 110 38.95 55.55 -78.20
CA ASN A 110 37.86 54.57 -78.26
C ASN A 110 38.05 53.46 -77.22
N GLN A 111 39.25 52.89 -77.09
CA GLN A 111 39.53 51.88 -76.05
C GLN A 111 39.34 52.41 -74.61
N VAL A 112 39.63 53.68 -74.35
CA VAL A 112 39.31 54.33 -73.08
C VAL A 112 37.78 54.43 -72.89
N GLY A 113 37.04 54.88 -73.91
CA GLY A 113 35.57 54.92 -73.86
C GLY A 113 34.92 53.54 -73.67
N ASP A 114 35.45 52.50 -74.32
CA ASP A 114 35.02 51.11 -74.13
C ASP A 114 35.27 50.63 -72.68
N LEU A 115 36.42 50.96 -72.11
CA LEU A 115 36.77 50.65 -70.72
C LEU A 115 35.97 51.48 -69.70
N GLU A 116 35.64 52.72 -70.00
CA GLU A 116 34.74 53.56 -69.19
C GLU A 116 33.31 52.98 -69.20
N LEU A 117 32.80 52.59 -70.37
CA LEU A 117 31.51 51.92 -70.51
C LEU A 117 31.47 50.55 -69.81
N GLN A 118 32.56 49.79 -69.85
CA GLN A 118 32.69 48.54 -69.08
C GLN A 118 32.74 48.79 -67.58
N ASN A 119 33.48 49.81 -67.12
CA ASN A 119 33.50 50.19 -65.70
C ASN A 119 32.14 50.64 -65.20
N MET A 120 31.36 51.42 -65.98
CA MET A 120 29.98 51.76 -65.63
C MET A 120 29.10 50.52 -65.50
N LYS A 121 29.12 49.62 -66.49
CA LYS A 121 28.34 48.36 -66.45
C LYS A 121 28.76 47.43 -65.30
N LEU A 122 30.03 47.46 -64.90
CA LEU A 122 30.52 46.74 -63.72
C LEU A 122 30.05 47.41 -62.42
N GLN A 123 30.09 48.74 -62.34
CA GLN A 123 29.60 49.51 -61.19
C GLN A 123 28.10 49.31 -60.97
N GLU A 124 27.29 49.38 -62.03
CA GLU A 124 25.85 49.09 -62.00
C GLU A 124 25.56 47.67 -61.47
N LYS A 125 26.28 46.66 -61.98
CA LYS A 125 26.17 45.27 -61.47
C LYS A 125 26.60 45.15 -60.01
N LEU A 126 27.65 45.86 -59.60
CA LEU A 126 28.17 45.83 -58.23
C LEU A 126 27.17 46.46 -57.26
N ASP A 127 26.54 47.58 -57.62
CA ASP A 127 25.50 48.23 -56.80
C ASP A 127 24.16 47.47 -56.81
N LEU A 128 23.82 46.77 -57.90
CA LEU A 128 22.71 45.79 -57.92
C LEU A 128 22.98 44.61 -56.97
N LEU A 129 24.19 44.05 -56.97
CA LEU A 129 24.58 42.98 -56.05
C LEU A 129 24.60 43.48 -54.60
N ARG A 130 25.00 44.72 -54.34
CA ARG A 130 24.93 45.36 -53.01
C ARG A 130 23.49 45.56 -52.54
N SER A 131 22.55 45.95 -53.40
CA SER A 131 21.15 46.11 -53.02
C SER A 131 20.48 44.76 -52.76
N SER A 132 20.73 43.76 -53.61
CA SER A 132 20.31 42.37 -53.42
C SER A 132 20.83 41.78 -52.10
N HIS A 133 22.14 41.86 -51.86
CA HIS A 133 22.74 41.36 -50.61
C HIS A 133 22.17 42.05 -49.35
N ARG A 134 21.86 43.36 -49.42
CA ARG A 134 21.17 44.06 -48.33
C ARG A 134 19.73 43.55 -48.12
N SER A 135 18.99 43.19 -49.17
CA SER A 135 17.67 42.58 -49.04
C SER A 135 17.76 41.24 -48.31
N SER A 136 18.59 40.32 -48.81
CA SER A 136 18.77 39.00 -48.18
C SER A 136 19.32 39.09 -46.75
N GLN A 137 20.16 40.08 -46.44
CA GLN A 137 20.60 40.33 -45.06
C GLN A 137 19.45 40.81 -44.15
N ASN A 138 18.60 41.72 -44.63
CA ASN A 138 17.40 42.15 -43.90
C ASN A 138 16.41 40.99 -43.69
N GLU A 139 16.24 40.13 -44.70
CA GLU A 139 15.42 38.92 -44.63
C GLU A 139 15.97 37.94 -43.58
N LEU A 140 17.28 37.64 -43.60
CA LEU A 140 17.94 36.81 -42.59
C LEU A 140 17.78 37.37 -41.17
N ASP A 141 17.94 38.68 -40.97
CA ASP A 141 17.76 39.29 -39.66
C ASP A 141 16.28 39.39 -39.23
N SER A 142 15.33 39.36 -40.17
CA SER A 142 13.90 39.19 -39.87
C SER A 142 13.58 37.75 -39.44
N LEU A 143 14.17 36.75 -40.11
CA LEU A 143 14.02 35.33 -39.77
C LEU A 143 14.64 35.02 -38.40
N ARG A 144 15.82 35.57 -38.11
CA ARG A 144 16.47 35.48 -36.79
C ARG A 144 15.58 36.04 -35.68
N LYS A 145 15.00 37.23 -35.87
CA LYS A 145 14.05 37.83 -34.91
C LYS A 145 12.82 36.93 -34.69
N ARG A 146 12.27 36.35 -35.77
CA ARG A 146 11.15 35.42 -35.69
C ARG A 146 11.52 34.14 -34.94
N GLN A 147 12.70 33.58 -35.21
CA GLN A 147 13.24 32.41 -34.51
C GLN A 147 13.41 32.68 -33.01
N THR A 148 14.00 33.82 -32.62
CA THR A 148 14.12 34.20 -31.21
C THR A 148 12.76 34.38 -30.53
N GLN A 149 11.76 34.93 -31.22
CA GLN A 149 10.41 35.01 -30.67
C GLN A 149 9.81 33.62 -30.44
N THR A 150 9.87 32.72 -31.43
CA THR A 150 9.34 31.35 -31.28
C THR A 150 10.01 30.55 -30.17
N LEU A 151 11.28 30.83 -29.84
CA LEU A 151 11.96 30.22 -28.69
C LEU A 151 11.43 30.77 -27.35
N ILE A 152 11.22 32.08 -27.25
CA ILE A 152 10.60 32.73 -26.08
C ILE A 152 9.18 32.20 -25.86
N ASP A 153 8.38 32.08 -26.92
CA ASP A 153 7.01 31.55 -26.87
C ASP A 153 7.01 30.08 -26.41
N PHE A 154 7.97 29.27 -26.89
CA PHE A 154 8.09 27.86 -26.50
C PHE A 154 8.54 27.69 -25.04
N ASP A 155 9.47 28.51 -24.55
CA ASP A 155 9.87 28.50 -23.14
C ASP A 155 8.73 28.98 -22.22
N ALA A 156 7.94 29.98 -22.65
CA ALA A 156 6.73 30.41 -21.95
C ALA A 156 5.68 29.29 -21.86
N LEU A 157 5.42 28.57 -22.96
CA LEU A 157 4.55 27.38 -22.96
C LEU A 157 5.10 26.26 -22.06
N ARG A 158 6.42 26.05 -22.02
CA ARG A 158 7.05 25.08 -21.12
C ARG A 158 6.84 25.43 -19.64
N ILE A 159 6.87 26.72 -19.28
CA ILE A 159 6.56 27.20 -17.93
C ILE A 159 5.09 26.95 -17.58
N VAL A 160 4.15 27.26 -18.49
CA VAL A 160 2.71 27.00 -18.27
C VAL A 160 2.42 25.51 -18.09
N LEU A 161 3.06 24.63 -18.88
CA LEU A 161 2.92 23.18 -18.73
C LEU A 161 3.52 22.68 -17.40
N ALA A 162 4.58 23.29 -16.90
CA ALA A 162 5.15 22.96 -15.59
C ALA A 162 4.22 23.37 -14.44
N ASP A 163 3.59 24.54 -14.51
CA ASP A 163 2.58 25.03 -13.57
C ASP A 163 1.30 24.17 -13.58
N GLN A 164 0.83 23.76 -14.76
CA GLN A 164 -0.28 22.79 -14.88
C GLN A 164 0.09 21.44 -14.27
N LYS A 165 1.33 20.95 -14.49
CA LYS A 165 1.80 19.68 -13.94
C LYS A 165 1.93 19.73 -12.41
N SER A 166 2.41 20.83 -11.83
CA SER A 166 2.47 20.98 -10.37
C SER A 166 1.08 21.09 -9.73
N LYS A 167 0.15 21.82 -10.35
CA LYS A 167 -1.28 21.87 -9.92
C LYS A 167 -1.96 20.50 -9.97
N ALA A 168 -1.69 19.70 -11.00
CA ALA A 168 -2.18 18.33 -11.08
C ALA A 168 -1.57 17.40 -10.01
N ILE A 169 -0.34 17.67 -9.55
CA ILE A 169 0.29 16.96 -8.44
C ILE A 169 -0.35 17.37 -7.10
N THR A 170 -0.51 18.68 -6.83
CA THR A 170 -1.13 19.13 -5.57
C THR A 170 -2.57 18.66 -5.45
N GLN A 171 -3.37 18.73 -6.53
CA GLN A 171 -4.74 18.22 -6.53
C GLN A 171 -4.80 16.71 -6.27
N LYS A 172 -3.88 15.94 -6.87
CA LYS A 172 -3.77 14.49 -6.64
C LYS A 172 -3.36 14.15 -5.20
N ASP A 173 -2.56 14.99 -4.54
CA ASP A 173 -2.21 14.84 -3.13
C ASP A 173 -3.31 15.30 -2.18
N GLU A 174 -4.11 16.31 -2.56
CA GLU A 174 -5.37 16.66 -1.91
C GLU A 174 -6.35 15.48 -1.97
N ASP A 175 -6.62 14.91 -3.15
CA ASP A 175 -7.42 13.68 -3.32
C ASP A 175 -6.92 12.53 -2.44
N ARG A 176 -5.59 12.31 -2.38
CA ARG A 176 -4.97 11.32 -1.49
C ARG A 176 -5.17 11.65 -0.01
N THR A 177 -5.30 12.91 0.40
CA THR A 177 -5.63 13.26 1.80
C THR A 177 -7.12 13.09 2.10
N LEU A 178 -8.00 13.42 1.15
CA LEU A 178 -9.44 13.18 1.25
C LEU A 178 -9.74 11.68 1.36
N GLU A 179 -9.15 10.84 0.50
CA GLU A 179 -9.37 9.39 0.56
C GLU A 179 -8.77 8.76 1.83
N ARG A 180 -7.60 9.24 2.30
CA ARG A 180 -7.07 8.85 3.63
C ARG A 180 -7.96 9.31 4.78
N GLY A 181 -8.66 10.44 4.64
CA GLY A 181 -9.69 10.89 5.58
C GLY A 181 -10.92 9.99 5.54
N ARG A 182 -11.39 9.63 4.34
CA ARG A 182 -12.52 8.73 4.12
C ARG A 182 -12.27 7.35 4.70
N ILE A 183 -11.13 6.72 4.42
CA ILE A 183 -10.75 5.41 4.96
C ILE A 183 -10.70 5.44 6.50
N LYS A 184 -10.24 6.54 7.11
CA LYS A 184 -10.33 6.72 8.56
C LYS A 184 -11.78 6.77 9.05
N TRP A 185 -12.64 7.57 8.42
CA TRP A 185 -14.06 7.67 8.78
C TRP A 185 -14.83 6.36 8.59
N GLU A 186 -14.55 5.59 7.53
CA GLU A 186 -15.14 4.27 7.30
C GLU A 186 -14.65 3.27 8.36
N GLY A 187 -13.34 3.22 8.66
CA GLY A 187 -12.80 2.39 9.73
C GLY A 187 -13.22 2.81 11.15
N GLU A 188 -13.57 4.07 11.37
CA GLU A 188 -14.15 4.56 12.63
C GLU A 188 -15.64 4.25 12.73
N ARG A 189 -16.38 4.34 11.62
CA ARG A 189 -17.77 3.86 11.50
C ARG A 189 -17.84 2.36 11.81
N SER A 190 -17.02 1.51 11.18
CA SER A 190 -17.06 0.07 11.44
C SER A 190 -16.69 -0.28 12.89
N ARG A 191 -15.80 0.48 13.54
CA ARG A 191 -15.53 0.33 14.99
C ARG A 191 -16.72 0.74 15.86
N MET A 192 -17.49 1.76 15.47
CA MET A 192 -18.76 2.09 16.14
C MET A 192 -19.85 1.05 15.89
N GLU A 193 -19.95 0.52 14.66
CA GLU A 193 -20.93 -0.52 14.29
C GLU A 193 -20.66 -1.83 15.03
N MET A 194 -19.41 -2.31 15.09
CA MET A 194 -19.04 -3.46 15.94
C MET A 194 -19.41 -3.22 17.40
N ARG A 195 -19.11 -2.04 17.95
CA ARG A 195 -19.43 -1.72 19.35
C ARG A 195 -20.94 -1.59 19.62
N ILE A 196 -21.72 -1.22 18.62
CA ILE A 196 -23.20 -1.27 18.68
C ILE A 196 -23.67 -2.73 18.68
N GLU A 197 -23.06 -3.61 17.90
CA GLU A 197 -23.39 -5.05 17.89
C GLU A 197 -22.99 -5.76 19.19
N GLU A 198 -21.80 -5.48 19.73
CA GLU A 198 -21.37 -5.92 21.06
C GLU A 198 -22.36 -5.52 22.15
N LEU A 199 -22.89 -4.29 22.09
CA LEU A 199 -23.88 -3.79 23.05
C LEU A 199 -25.26 -4.44 22.85
N LYS A 200 -25.68 -4.73 21.61
CA LYS A 200 -26.89 -5.52 21.33
C LYS A 200 -26.74 -6.96 21.86
N GLU A 201 -25.63 -7.63 21.56
CA GLU A 201 -25.36 -8.98 22.05
C GLU A 201 -25.28 -9.02 23.58
N SER A 202 -24.58 -8.08 24.20
CA SER A 202 -24.50 -7.98 25.67
C SER A 202 -25.89 -7.78 26.30
N LYS A 203 -26.73 -6.94 25.67
CA LYS A 203 -28.14 -6.79 26.05
C LYS A 203 -28.93 -8.09 25.86
N GLU A 204 -28.82 -8.76 24.71
CA GLU A 204 -29.55 -9.99 24.43
C GLU A 204 -29.14 -11.14 25.36
N ARG A 205 -27.83 -11.26 25.68
CA ARG A 205 -27.31 -12.18 26.70
C ARG A 205 -27.88 -11.85 28.09
N SER A 206 -28.00 -10.57 28.43
CA SER A 206 -28.61 -10.10 29.69
C SER A 206 -30.13 -10.38 29.76
N ASP A 207 -30.87 -10.12 28.68
CA ASP A 207 -32.31 -10.36 28.62
C ASP A 207 -32.64 -11.87 28.55
N LYS A 208 -31.83 -12.69 27.86
CA LYS A 208 -31.89 -14.16 27.94
C LYS A 208 -31.67 -14.64 29.37
N LYS A 209 -30.58 -14.21 30.02
CA LYS A 209 -30.28 -14.59 31.41
C LYS A 209 -31.35 -14.12 32.41
N ARG A 210 -31.98 -12.98 32.16
CA ARG A 210 -33.12 -12.48 32.95
C ARG A 210 -34.35 -13.39 32.80
N GLU A 211 -34.66 -13.86 31.60
CA GLU A 211 -35.80 -14.75 31.37
C GLU A 211 -35.51 -16.21 31.79
N GLU A 212 -34.26 -16.68 31.68
CA GLU A 212 -33.78 -17.92 32.29
C GLU A 212 -33.99 -17.90 33.81
N LEU A 213 -33.52 -16.87 34.50
CA LEU A 213 -33.76 -16.68 35.95
C LEU A 213 -35.25 -16.60 36.28
N ARG A 214 -36.08 -16.02 35.40
CA ARG A 214 -37.54 -15.95 35.56
C ARG A 214 -38.19 -17.33 35.43
N LEU A 215 -37.70 -18.16 34.49
CA LEU A 215 -38.11 -19.55 34.34
C LEU A 215 -37.62 -20.42 35.51
N GLU A 216 -36.44 -20.18 36.06
CA GLU A 216 -35.95 -20.86 37.27
C GLU A 216 -36.76 -20.47 38.51
N VAL A 217 -37.05 -19.19 38.71
CA VAL A 217 -37.98 -18.73 39.77
C VAL A 217 -39.37 -19.32 39.58
N GLY A 218 -39.83 -19.50 38.34
CA GLY A 218 -41.05 -20.26 38.00
C GLY A 218 -40.96 -21.73 38.46
N LYS A 219 -39.95 -22.46 38.00
CA LYS A 219 -39.68 -23.86 38.37
C LYS A 219 -39.60 -24.04 39.89
N LEU A 220 -38.82 -23.22 40.58
CA LEU A 220 -38.69 -23.25 42.04
C LEU A 220 -40.02 -22.97 42.74
N LYS A 221 -40.81 -22.00 42.26
CA LYS A 221 -42.15 -21.69 42.81
C LYS A 221 -43.12 -22.85 42.62
N ASP A 222 -43.03 -23.59 41.52
CA ASP A 222 -43.84 -24.78 41.26
C ASP A 222 -43.31 -26.03 41.99
N GLN A 223 -42.00 -26.14 42.20
CA GLN A 223 -41.37 -27.18 43.03
C GLN A 223 -41.69 -26.99 44.51
N VAL A 224 -41.80 -25.74 44.99
CA VAL A 224 -42.36 -25.42 46.31
C VAL A 224 -43.85 -25.78 46.39
N LYS A 225 -44.65 -25.58 45.34
CA LYS A 225 -46.04 -26.07 45.32
C LYS A 225 -46.11 -27.60 45.35
N LEU A 226 -45.30 -28.29 44.56
CA LEU A 226 -45.23 -29.76 44.49
C LEU A 226 -44.82 -30.36 45.83
N SER A 227 -43.68 -29.95 46.38
CA SER A 227 -43.27 -30.35 47.74
C SER A 227 -44.29 -29.98 48.82
N SER A 228 -45.02 -28.86 48.70
CA SER A 228 -46.12 -28.54 49.62
C SER A 228 -47.36 -29.44 49.47
N LYS A 229 -47.54 -30.12 48.32
CA LYS A 229 -48.55 -31.17 48.10
C LYS A 229 -48.04 -32.52 48.58
N GLU A 230 -46.79 -32.87 48.28
CA GLU A 230 -46.11 -34.09 48.75
C GLU A 230 -46.06 -34.12 50.28
N ILE A 231 -45.75 -33.00 50.94
CA ILE A 231 -45.81 -32.88 52.40
C ILE A 231 -47.24 -33.06 52.95
N ARG A 232 -48.30 -32.89 52.14
CA ARG A 232 -49.68 -33.20 52.54
C ARG A 232 -50.00 -34.68 52.30
N THR A 233 -49.64 -35.25 51.14
CA THR A 233 -49.87 -36.67 50.85
C THR A 233 -49.07 -37.56 51.80
N LEU A 234 -47.79 -37.25 52.05
CA LEU A 234 -46.93 -37.93 53.02
C LEU A 234 -47.46 -37.80 54.46
N LYS A 235 -48.08 -36.68 54.84
CA LYS A 235 -48.76 -36.57 56.15
C LYS A 235 -49.97 -37.50 56.26
N GLU A 236 -50.73 -37.64 55.17
CA GLU A 236 -51.89 -38.53 55.12
C GLU A 236 -51.49 -40.02 54.93
N GLU A 237 -50.32 -40.28 54.35
CA GLU A 237 -49.71 -41.61 54.30
C GLU A 237 -49.12 -41.98 55.64
N VAL A 238 -48.44 -41.07 56.34
CA VAL A 238 -48.00 -41.31 57.74
C VAL A 238 -49.20 -41.52 58.67
N ARG A 239 -50.36 -40.87 58.44
CA ARG A 239 -51.61 -41.22 59.16
C ARG A 239 -52.09 -42.63 58.82
N ARG A 240 -52.22 -42.97 57.52
CA ARG A 240 -52.69 -44.29 57.07
C ARG A 240 -51.76 -45.43 57.50
N VAL A 241 -50.45 -45.21 57.43
CA VAL A 241 -49.42 -46.16 57.90
C VAL A 241 -49.43 -46.27 59.43
N LYS A 242 -49.67 -45.20 60.19
CA LYS A 242 -49.84 -45.33 61.65
C LYS A 242 -51.11 -46.11 62.03
N ALA A 243 -52.22 -45.91 61.31
CA ALA A 243 -53.43 -46.71 61.50
C ALA A 243 -53.21 -48.18 61.10
N ALA A 244 -52.54 -48.42 59.96
CA ALA A 244 -52.19 -49.75 59.48
C ALA A 244 -51.22 -50.47 60.44
N ASN A 245 -50.22 -49.76 60.99
CA ASN A 245 -49.32 -50.28 62.01
C ASN A 245 -50.08 -50.68 63.28
N GLY A 246 -51.05 -49.89 63.74
CA GLY A 246 -51.92 -50.29 64.85
C GLY A 246 -52.63 -51.63 64.57
N SER A 247 -53.26 -51.77 63.40
CA SER A 247 -53.88 -53.05 63.00
C SER A 247 -52.87 -54.18 62.74
N LEU A 248 -51.61 -53.87 62.40
CA LEU A 248 -50.53 -54.84 62.23
C LEU A 248 -49.95 -55.27 63.58
N GLU A 249 -49.89 -54.39 64.57
CA GLU A 249 -49.52 -54.70 65.95
C GLU A 249 -50.62 -55.58 66.57
N GLU A 250 -51.90 -55.22 66.44
CA GLU A 250 -53.05 -56.06 66.84
C GLU A 250 -53.05 -57.45 66.16
N THR A 251 -52.77 -57.52 64.85
CA THR A 251 -52.72 -58.82 64.15
C THR A 251 -51.45 -59.61 64.42
N ILE A 252 -50.32 -58.97 64.70
CA ILE A 252 -49.10 -59.65 65.17
C ILE A 252 -49.27 -60.17 66.60
N GLU A 253 -50.00 -59.47 67.48
CA GLU A 253 -50.39 -60.02 68.79
C GLU A 253 -51.33 -61.22 68.63
N ALA A 254 -52.38 -61.12 67.79
CA ALA A 254 -53.26 -62.25 67.50
C ALA A 254 -52.52 -63.45 66.86
N CYS A 255 -51.61 -63.19 65.92
CA CYS A 255 -50.80 -64.22 65.28
C CYS A 255 -49.73 -64.79 66.21
N THR A 256 -49.13 -64.03 67.13
CA THR A 256 -48.18 -64.59 68.12
C THR A 256 -48.89 -65.40 69.19
N VAL A 257 -50.07 -65.00 69.65
CA VAL A 257 -50.95 -65.84 70.50
C VAL A 257 -51.29 -67.15 69.78
N SER A 258 -51.66 -67.08 68.50
CA SER A 258 -51.98 -68.26 67.67
C SER A 258 -50.74 -69.13 67.38
N TYR A 259 -49.57 -68.51 67.16
CA TYR A 259 -48.31 -69.21 66.95
C TYR A 259 -47.78 -69.86 68.23
N CYS A 260 -47.97 -69.26 69.40
CA CYS A 260 -47.71 -69.89 70.70
C CYS A 260 -48.68 -71.06 70.99
N ALA A 261 -49.89 -71.05 70.43
CA ALA A 261 -50.80 -72.20 70.47
C ALA A 261 -50.37 -73.31 69.49
N LEU A 262 -49.92 -72.96 68.29
CA LEU A 262 -49.40 -73.88 67.27
C LEU A 262 -48.06 -74.51 67.67
N HIS A 263 -47.08 -73.75 68.16
CA HIS A 263 -45.74 -74.23 68.52
C HIS A 263 -45.75 -75.26 69.67
N ARG A 264 -46.86 -75.40 70.41
CA ARG A 264 -47.07 -76.50 71.35
C ARG A 264 -47.27 -77.87 70.66
N ASN A 265 -47.62 -77.90 69.37
CA ASN A 265 -47.95 -79.10 68.62
C ASN A 265 -47.30 -79.13 67.22
N THR A 266 -46.52 -80.18 66.93
CA THR A 266 -46.17 -80.65 65.58
C THR A 266 -45.52 -79.64 64.59
N ILE A 267 -44.19 -79.48 64.65
CA ILE A 267 -43.33 -79.04 63.54
C ILE A 267 -42.09 -79.95 63.50
N ARG A 268 -41.54 -80.29 62.32
CA ARG A 268 -40.28 -81.07 62.20
C ARG A 268 -39.05 -80.16 62.16
N ILE A 269 -37.89 -80.67 62.57
CA ILE A 269 -36.67 -79.87 62.78
C ILE A 269 -36.17 -79.19 61.49
N GLU A 270 -36.39 -79.83 60.35
CA GLU A 270 -36.01 -79.33 59.03
C GLU A 270 -36.86 -78.13 58.61
N GLU A 271 -38.17 -78.20 58.86
CA GLU A 271 -39.13 -77.11 58.64
C GLU A 271 -38.85 -75.94 59.60
N TYR A 272 -38.55 -76.26 60.87
CA TYR A 272 -38.15 -75.29 61.88
C TYR A 272 -36.90 -74.51 61.45
N ARG A 273 -35.87 -75.17 60.88
CA ARG A 273 -34.65 -74.49 60.43
C ARG A 273 -34.87 -73.53 59.26
N VAL A 274 -35.71 -73.90 58.28
CA VAL A 274 -36.06 -72.99 57.18
C VAL A 274 -36.85 -71.78 57.71
N LEU A 275 -37.76 -72.01 58.66
CA LEU A 275 -38.54 -70.96 59.30
C LEU A 275 -37.69 -70.07 60.22
N GLU A 276 -36.70 -70.64 60.91
CA GLU A 276 -35.71 -69.93 61.74
C GLU A 276 -34.81 -69.03 60.88
N GLN A 277 -34.32 -69.52 59.73
CA GLN A 277 -33.57 -68.70 58.78
C GLN A 277 -34.44 -67.57 58.22
N SER A 278 -35.66 -67.85 57.77
CA SER A 278 -36.60 -66.83 57.30
C SER A 278 -36.95 -65.80 58.37
N TYR A 279 -37.08 -66.22 59.64
CA TYR A 279 -37.26 -65.35 60.79
C TYR A 279 -36.03 -64.46 61.04
N LEU A 280 -34.81 -64.98 60.90
CA LEU A 280 -33.58 -64.20 61.03
C LEU A 280 -33.42 -63.18 59.89
N GLU A 281 -33.74 -63.56 58.66
CA GLU A 281 -33.70 -62.69 57.48
C GLU A 281 -34.72 -61.55 57.61
N THR A 282 -36.00 -61.85 57.88
CA THR A 282 -37.06 -60.84 58.12
C THR A 282 -36.78 -59.97 59.35
N LYS A 283 -36.17 -60.52 60.41
CA LYS A 283 -35.68 -59.74 61.56
C LYS A 283 -34.53 -58.80 61.18
N SER A 284 -33.64 -59.20 60.27
CA SER A 284 -32.60 -58.31 59.73
C SER A 284 -33.20 -57.16 58.91
N GLU A 285 -34.30 -57.40 58.21
CA GLU A 285 -35.02 -56.38 57.44
C GLU A 285 -35.80 -55.45 58.35
N LEU A 286 -36.44 -55.98 59.39
CA LEU A 286 -37.07 -55.18 60.44
C LEU A 286 -36.06 -54.27 61.15
N TRP A 287 -34.84 -54.75 61.45
CA TRP A 287 -33.78 -53.90 62.01
C TRP A 287 -33.29 -52.84 61.02
N ARG A 288 -33.10 -53.18 59.74
CA ARG A 288 -32.77 -52.19 58.69
C ARG A 288 -33.85 -51.13 58.53
N TRP A 289 -35.13 -51.51 58.58
CA TRP A 289 -36.27 -50.58 58.55
C TRP A 289 -36.39 -49.74 59.82
N LYS A 290 -36.15 -50.30 61.01
CA LYS A 290 -36.12 -49.52 62.26
C LYS A 290 -35.01 -48.48 62.25
N LEU A 291 -33.79 -48.88 61.93
CA LEU A 291 -32.65 -47.95 61.84
C LEU A 291 -32.88 -46.86 60.79
N LYS A 292 -33.46 -47.20 59.63
CA LYS A 292 -33.85 -46.21 58.63
C LYS A 292 -34.91 -45.25 59.16
N ASN A 293 -35.98 -45.76 59.78
CA ASN A 293 -37.04 -44.93 60.34
C ASN A 293 -36.51 -44.01 61.46
N GLU A 294 -35.56 -44.49 62.29
CA GLU A 294 -34.89 -43.67 63.31
C GLU A 294 -34.10 -42.51 62.67
N ILE A 295 -33.30 -42.79 61.63
CA ILE A 295 -32.59 -41.77 60.85
C ILE A 295 -33.56 -40.77 60.22
N ASP A 296 -34.61 -41.26 59.53
CA ASP A 296 -35.63 -40.44 58.87
C ASP A 296 -36.38 -39.57 59.91
N THR A 297 -36.63 -40.07 61.14
CA THR A 297 -37.22 -39.27 62.22
C THR A 297 -36.28 -38.20 62.77
N LEU A 298 -34.99 -38.50 62.94
CA LEU A 298 -34.00 -37.52 63.42
C LEU A 298 -33.77 -36.40 62.39
N ASP A 299 -33.79 -36.71 61.10
CA ASP A 299 -33.72 -35.71 60.03
C ASP A 299 -35.01 -34.88 59.93
N LEU A 300 -36.19 -35.51 60.12
CA LEU A 300 -37.46 -34.77 60.25
C LEU A 300 -37.49 -33.86 61.48
N GLU A 301 -36.88 -34.25 62.60
CA GLU A 301 -36.76 -33.41 63.79
C GLU A 301 -35.77 -32.27 63.58
N ARG A 302 -34.61 -32.52 62.97
CA ARG A 302 -33.67 -31.46 62.56
C ARG A 302 -34.37 -30.42 61.66
N LYS A 303 -35.14 -30.87 60.67
CA LYS A 303 -35.91 -29.99 59.78
C LYS A 303 -37.09 -29.29 60.46
N ARG A 304 -37.70 -29.88 61.50
CA ARG A 304 -38.68 -29.18 62.36
C ARG A 304 -38.03 -28.09 63.21
N MET A 305 -36.84 -28.34 63.77
CA MET A 305 -36.08 -27.34 64.54
C MET A 305 -35.63 -26.18 63.64
N GLU A 306 -35.09 -26.46 62.46
CA GLU A 306 -34.79 -25.44 61.44
C GLU A 306 -36.03 -24.59 61.10
N ALA A 307 -37.17 -25.23 60.82
CA ALA A 307 -38.42 -24.54 60.52
C ALA A 307 -39.04 -23.81 61.73
N GLY A 308 -38.73 -24.23 62.96
CA GLY A 308 -39.07 -23.57 64.21
C GLY A 308 -38.28 -22.27 64.36
N ASN A 309 -36.95 -22.36 64.32
CA ASN A 309 -36.03 -21.22 64.41
C ASN A 309 -36.31 -20.18 63.31
N LEU A 310 -36.62 -20.61 62.09
CA LEU A 310 -37.00 -19.71 60.99
C LEU A 310 -38.36 -19.02 61.24
N ARG A 311 -39.33 -19.72 61.85
CA ARG A 311 -40.63 -19.12 62.22
C ARG A 311 -40.49 -18.14 63.38
N GLU A 312 -39.65 -18.44 64.35
CA GLU A 312 -39.37 -17.55 65.48
C GLU A 312 -38.67 -16.28 65.00
N ARG A 313 -37.64 -16.39 64.15
CA ARG A 313 -36.99 -15.23 63.50
C ARG A 313 -37.94 -14.43 62.61
N LEU A 314 -38.91 -15.07 61.97
CA LEU A 314 -39.94 -14.36 61.21
C LEU A 314 -40.89 -13.62 62.16
N LYS A 315 -41.32 -14.27 63.25
CA LYS A 315 -42.18 -13.65 64.28
C LYS A 315 -41.49 -12.45 64.94
N THR A 316 -40.22 -12.54 65.32
CA THR A 316 -39.50 -11.40 65.93
C THR A 316 -39.43 -10.21 64.97
N VAL A 317 -39.20 -10.45 63.67
CA VAL A 317 -39.23 -9.38 62.64
C VAL A 317 -40.65 -8.83 62.42
N GLU A 318 -41.70 -9.64 62.56
CA GLU A 318 -43.09 -9.15 62.54
C GLU A 318 -43.46 -8.35 63.78
N ASP A 319 -43.04 -8.78 64.97
CA ASP A 319 -43.20 -8.07 66.25
C ASP A 319 -42.43 -6.73 66.23
N GLU A 320 -41.17 -6.73 65.78
CA GLU A 320 -40.37 -5.52 65.51
C GLU A 320 -41.08 -4.57 64.53
N ARG A 321 -41.61 -5.08 63.41
CA ARG A 321 -42.35 -4.26 62.43
C ARG A 321 -43.64 -3.71 63.03
N MET A 322 -44.30 -4.43 63.93
CA MET A 322 -45.50 -3.95 64.63
C MET A 322 -45.15 -2.86 65.65
N ILE A 323 -44.05 -3.01 66.40
CA ILE A 323 -43.52 -1.98 67.32
C ILE A 323 -43.13 -0.72 66.54
N LEU A 324 -42.36 -0.85 65.46
CA LEU A 324 -41.98 0.28 64.60
C LEU A 324 -43.21 0.96 63.98
N LYS A 325 -44.25 0.20 63.61
CA LYS A 325 -45.52 0.76 63.11
C LYS A 325 -46.32 1.48 64.19
N ALA A 326 -46.28 0.99 65.44
CA ALA A 326 -46.86 1.69 66.58
C ALA A 326 -46.11 3.02 66.82
N VAL A 327 -44.79 2.99 66.99
CA VAL A 327 -43.96 4.19 67.17
C VAL A 327 -44.16 5.22 66.05
N ILE A 328 -44.29 4.79 64.78
CA ILE A 328 -44.57 5.70 63.65
C ILE A 328 -46.00 6.26 63.67
N LYS A 329 -46.97 5.57 64.27
CA LYS A 329 -48.32 6.11 64.54
C LYS A 329 -48.26 7.07 65.72
N ASP A 330 -47.62 6.68 66.82
CA ASP A 330 -47.55 7.46 68.05
C ASP A 330 -46.83 8.80 67.79
N ILE A 331 -45.71 8.81 67.03
CA ILE A 331 -45.05 10.04 66.56
C ILE A 331 -45.96 10.94 65.68
N LYS A 332 -46.93 10.36 64.96
CA LYS A 332 -47.89 11.15 64.15
C LYS A 332 -49.02 11.70 65.00
N ASP A 333 -49.50 10.92 65.96
CA ASP A 333 -50.50 11.34 66.91
C ASP A 333 -49.92 12.42 67.84
N ASP A 334 -48.67 12.27 68.31
CA ASP A 334 -47.87 13.28 69.02
C ASP A 334 -47.65 14.55 68.19
N GLN A 335 -47.36 14.42 66.89
CA GLN A 335 -47.30 15.59 65.99
C GLN A 335 -48.66 16.27 65.82
N GLN A 336 -49.77 15.56 66.02
CA GLN A 336 -51.11 16.14 65.94
C GLN A 336 -51.58 16.69 67.30
N THR A 337 -51.25 16.07 68.43
CA THR A 337 -51.47 16.65 69.76
C THR A 337 -50.62 17.90 69.93
N LEU A 338 -49.33 17.90 69.61
CA LEU A 338 -48.51 19.12 69.63
C LEU A 338 -49.07 20.23 68.71
N ARG A 339 -49.64 19.89 67.54
CA ARG A 339 -50.34 20.89 66.69
C ARG A 339 -51.60 21.41 67.38
N ASN A 340 -52.41 20.53 67.97
CA ASN A 340 -53.63 20.90 68.68
C ASN A 340 -53.31 21.74 69.92
N GLU A 341 -52.36 21.32 70.75
CA GLU A 341 -51.86 21.98 71.95
C GLU A 341 -51.22 23.34 71.63
N ILE A 342 -50.44 23.48 70.56
CA ILE A 342 -49.94 24.80 70.13
C ILE A 342 -51.11 25.72 69.72
N THR A 343 -52.17 25.16 69.11
CA THR A 343 -53.38 25.90 68.74
C THR A 343 -54.24 26.23 69.96
N GLU A 344 -54.32 25.34 70.94
CA GLU A 344 -55.13 25.46 72.17
C GLU A 344 -54.43 26.31 73.24
N PHE A 345 -53.10 26.27 73.35
CA PHE A 345 -52.30 27.17 74.18
C PHE A 345 -52.40 28.62 73.68
N ALA A 346 -52.45 28.81 72.35
CA ALA A 346 -52.76 30.10 71.73
C ALA A 346 -54.20 30.61 72.01
N LEU A 347 -55.09 29.76 72.53
CA LEU A 347 -56.46 30.11 72.94
C LEU A 347 -56.63 30.19 74.47
N THR A 348 -55.98 29.32 75.24
CA THR A 348 -56.17 29.14 76.70
C THR A 348 -55.40 30.12 77.56
N ILE A 349 -54.35 30.77 77.04
CA ILE A 349 -53.79 32.02 77.62
C ILE A 349 -54.90 33.08 77.81
N GLY A 350 -56.04 32.96 77.11
CA GLY A 350 -57.21 33.81 77.28
C GLY A 350 -58.04 33.63 78.57
N ASN A 351 -58.00 32.51 79.32
CA ASN A 351 -58.93 32.31 80.47
C ASN A 351 -58.54 31.30 81.60
N ARG A 352 -58.32 31.87 82.81
CA ARG A 352 -58.90 31.47 84.14
C ARG A 352 -58.20 30.41 85.05
N ASN A 353 -58.76 30.27 86.27
CA ASN A 353 -58.09 29.92 87.53
C ASN A 353 -58.76 28.71 88.27
N LEU A 354 -58.09 28.15 89.30
CA LEU A 354 -58.57 27.05 90.19
C LEU A 354 -58.71 27.51 91.66
N TRP A 355 -59.56 26.85 92.49
CA TRP A 355 -59.42 26.85 93.98
C TRP A 355 -60.09 25.71 94.81
N ASP A 356 -60.98 24.85 94.28
CA ASP A 356 -61.82 23.96 95.15
C ASP A 356 -61.44 22.45 95.16
N PHE A 357 -60.93 21.92 96.28
CA PHE A 357 -61.10 20.50 96.72
C PHE A 357 -60.62 20.24 98.19
N VAL A 358 -60.98 19.06 98.75
CA VAL A 358 -60.56 18.41 100.03
C VAL A 358 -61.39 18.68 101.30
N ALA A 359 -62.08 17.64 101.81
CA ALA A 359 -62.55 17.46 103.20
C ALA A 359 -62.95 15.98 103.54
N ASP A 360 -62.96 15.66 104.85
CA ASP A 360 -63.68 14.60 105.63
C ASP A 360 -63.49 13.06 105.43
N LEU A 361 -63.28 12.33 106.56
CA LEU A 361 -63.83 10.98 106.92
C LEU A 361 -63.20 10.34 108.21
N SER A 362 -63.98 9.89 109.23
CA SER A 362 -63.51 8.97 110.31
C SER A 362 -64.58 8.41 111.31
N GLU A 363 -64.29 7.21 111.88
CA GLU A 363 -64.49 6.73 113.30
C GLU A 363 -65.63 5.78 113.83
N VAL A 364 -65.31 5.15 115.00
CA VAL A 364 -66.13 4.48 116.10
C VAL A 364 -66.31 2.93 116.17
N THR A 365 -66.14 2.34 117.39
CA THR A 365 -66.40 0.91 117.79
C THR A 365 -66.78 0.71 119.31
N PRO A 366 -67.41 -0.43 119.71
CA PRO A 366 -67.59 -0.94 121.10
C PRO A 366 -67.18 -2.45 121.27
N THR A 367 -67.21 -3.26 122.37
CA THR A 367 -67.44 -3.20 123.86
C THR A 367 -66.87 -4.51 124.53
N PRO A 368 -66.79 -4.70 125.88
CA PRO A 368 -65.86 -5.70 126.48
C PRO A 368 -66.37 -7.02 127.14
N GLN A 369 -67.66 -7.30 127.39
CA GLN A 369 -68.05 -8.52 128.15
C GLN A 369 -67.70 -9.82 127.40
N ASP A 370 -67.75 -9.79 126.06
CA ASP A 370 -67.31 -10.88 125.19
C ASP A 370 -65.82 -11.23 125.36
N VAL A 371 -65.00 -10.29 125.85
CA VAL A 371 -63.54 -10.47 125.93
C VAL A 371 -63.17 -11.67 126.80
N LEU A 372 -63.88 -11.99 127.89
CA LEU A 372 -63.46 -13.10 128.74
C LEU A 372 -63.71 -14.47 128.10
N SER A 373 -64.89 -14.68 127.50
CA SER A 373 -65.19 -15.92 126.76
C SER A 373 -64.37 -16.02 125.47
N VAL A 374 -64.11 -14.90 124.79
CA VAL A 374 -63.13 -14.81 123.72
C VAL A 374 -61.74 -15.19 124.20
N THR A 375 -61.23 -14.71 125.34
CA THR A 375 -59.86 -15.05 125.80
C THR A 375 -59.66 -16.52 126.11
N LEU A 376 -60.63 -17.21 126.73
CA LEU A 376 -60.49 -18.65 127.03
C LEU A 376 -60.59 -19.51 125.76
N ASN A 377 -61.50 -19.17 124.83
CA ASN A 377 -61.52 -19.79 123.51
C ASN A 377 -60.25 -19.45 122.72
N HIS A 378 -59.74 -18.23 122.79
CA HIS A 378 -58.51 -17.79 122.15
C HIS A 378 -57.29 -18.52 122.73
N ILE A 379 -57.23 -18.84 124.02
CA ILE A 379 -56.14 -19.64 124.59
C ILE A 379 -56.16 -21.06 124.00
N ASN A 380 -57.29 -21.76 124.02
CA ASN A 380 -57.38 -23.10 123.44
C ASN A 380 -57.19 -23.11 121.91
N LEU A 381 -57.77 -22.15 121.20
CA LEU A 381 -57.61 -21.96 119.76
C LEU A 381 -56.16 -21.62 119.41
N SER A 382 -55.50 -20.76 120.20
CA SER A 382 -54.07 -20.42 120.01
C SER A 382 -53.16 -21.61 120.29
N SER A 383 -53.42 -22.43 121.30
CA SER A 383 -52.65 -23.65 121.58
C SER A 383 -52.76 -24.68 120.43
N SER A 384 -53.98 -24.90 119.93
CA SER A 384 -54.23 -25.72 118.73
C SER A 384 -53.52 -25.13 117.49
N TYR A 385 -53.70 -23.83 117.25
CA TYR A 385 -53.07 -23.09 116.16
C TYR A 385 -51.53 -23.14 116.21
N TYR A 386 -50.91 -22.92 117.36
CA TYR A 386 -49.45 -22.99 117.53
C TYR A 386 -48.94 -24.42 117.36
N THR A 387 -49.68 -25.44 117.79
CA THR A 387 -49.32 -26.84 117.53
C THR A 387 -49.36 -27.13 116.03
N GLN A 388 -50.43 -26.76 115.34
CA GLN A 388 -50.55 -26.87 113.88
C GLN A 388 -49.50 -26.01 113.14
N GLN A 389 -49.13 -24.85 113.68
CA GLN A 389 -48.09 -23.97 113.15
C GLN A 389 -46.70 -24.61 113.31
N ILE A 390 -46.43 -25.30 114.43
CA ILE A 390 -45.19 -26.07 114.64
C ILE A 390 -45.12 -27.28 113.71
N GLU A 391 -46.23 -27.99 113.45
CA GLU A 391 -46.27 -29.11 112.49
C GLU A 391 -46.12 -28.65 111.03
N THR A 392 -46.77 -27.54 110.65
CA THR A 392 -46.60 -26.94 109.32
C THR A 392 -45.20 -26.35 109.12
N LEU A 393 -44.61 -25.71 110.15
CA LEU A 393 -43.21 -25.28 110.11
C LEU A 393 -42.23 -26.47 110.03
N ASN A 394 -42.47 -27.57 110.75
CA ASN A 394 -41.61 -28.76 110.69
C ASN A 394 -41.70 -29.49 109.35
N SER A 395 -42.89 -29.60 108.76
CA SER A 395 -43.07 -30.18 107.42
C SER A 395 -42.51 -29.26 106.33
N ALA A 396 -42.68 -27.94 106.45
CA ALA A 396 -42.02 -26.96 105.59
C ALA A 396 -40.49 -27.04 105.71
N ASN A 397 -39.93 -27.13 106.92
CA ASN A 397 -38.48 -27.24 107.14
C ASN A 397 -37.90 -28.53 106.55
N LYS A 398 -38.61 -29.67 106.68
CA LYS A 398 -38.26 -30.92 105.98
C LYS A 398 -38.29 -30.74 104.46
N SER A 399 -39.27 -30.03 103.91
CA SER A 399 -39.34 -29.69 102.48
C SER A 399 -38.22 -28.74 102.03
N PHE A 400 -37.85 -27.75 102.84
CA PHE A 400 -36.73 -26.87 102.54
C PHE A 400 -35.38 -27.58 102.62
N THR A 401 -35.21 -28.51 103.57
CA THR A 401 -33.98 -29.31 103.70
C THR A 401 -33.79 -30.25 102.50
N SER A 402 -34.87 -30.89 101.99
CA SER A 402 -34.78 -31.72 100.77
C SER A 402 -34.65 -30.89 99.49
N LYS A 403 -35.24 -29.69 99.44
CA LYS A 403 -34.96 -28.70 98.37
C LYS A 403 -33.50 -28.23 98.41
N LEU A 404 -32.92 -28.04 99.59
CA LEU A 404 -31.52 -27.63 99.74
C LEU A 404 -30.54 -28.73 99.34
N SER A 405 -30.79 -29.99 99.70
CA SER A 405 -29.92 -31.10 99.26
C SER A 405 -30.01 -31.33 97.75
N THR A 406 -31.21 -31.25 97.16
CA THR A 406 -31.39 -31.37 95.71
C THR A 406 -30.79 -30.19 94.94
N THR A 407 -30.94 -28.93 95.38
CA THR A 407 -30.26 -27.79 94.73
C THR A 407 -28.74 -27.84 94.91
N THR A 408 -28.23 -28.34 96.03
CA THR A 408 -26.77 -28.55 96.24
C THR A 408 -26.23 -29.64 95.30
N SER A 409 -26.96 -30.74 95.11
CA SER A 409 -26.60 -31.80 94.15
C SER A 409 -26.63 -31.30 92.70
N ASN A 410 -27.65 -30.51 92.34
CA ASN A 410 -27.74 -29.87 91.04
C ASN A 410 -26.58 -28.88 90.83
N LEU A 411 -26.21 -28.10 91.86
CA LEU A 411 -25.08 -27.17 91.80
C LEU A 411 -23.76 -27.91 91.53
N SER A 412 -23.47 -29.03 92.21
CA SER A 412 -22.26 -29.81 91.93
C SER A 412 -22.26 -30.42 90.52
N THR A 413 -23.44 -30.82 90.02
CA THR A 413 -23.61 -31.37 88.66
C THR A 413 -23.41 -30.28 87.59
N CYS A 414 -23.89 -29.06 87.84
CA CYS A 414 -23.60 -27.91 86.98
C CYS A 414 -22.12 -27.50 87.04
N GLN A 415 -21.46 -27.62 88.20
CA GLN A 415 -20.03 -27.32 88.34
C GLN A 415 -19.13 -28.31 87.58
N SER A 416 -19.45 -29.61 87.57
CA SER A 416 -18.72 -30.59 86.75
C SER A 416 -18.95 -30.35 85.26
N ALA A 417 -20.21 -30.22 84.82
CA ALA A 417 -20.52 -29.94 83.41
C ALA A 417 -19.84 -28.66 82.88
N LEU A 418 -19.74 -27.61 83.72
CA LEU A 418 -19.04 -26.37 83.38
C LEU A 418 -17.51 -26.54 83.33
N ALA A 419 -16.94 -27.43 84.15
CA ALA A 419 -15.52 -27.79 84.07
C ALA A 419 -15.20 -28.58 82.78
N ASP A 420 -16.09 -29.48 82.36
CA ASP A 420 -15.91 -30.27 81.14
C ASP A 420 -16.12 -29.43 79.87
N LEU A 421 -17.13 -28.56 79.82
CA LEU A 421 -17.28 -27.56 78.74
C LEU A 421 -16.06 -26.64 78.60
N ARG A 422 -15.38 -26.30 79.71
CA ARG A 422 -14.13 -25.53 79.67
C ARG A 422 -12.98 -26.33 79.04
N ARG A 423 -12.90 -27.64 79.28
CA ARG A 423 -11.93 -28.55 78.65
C ARG A 423 -12.19 -28.66 77.14
N GLU A 424 -13.43 -28.93 76.75
CA GLU A 424 -13.84 -29.01 75.34
C GLU A 424 -13.55 -27.71 74.60
N HIS A 425 -13.80 -26.55 75.22
CA HIS A 425 -13.47 -25.26 74.63
C HIS A 425 -11.95 -25.04 74.48
N SER A 426 -11.11 -25.50 75.42
CA SER A 426 -9.65 -25.44 75.24
C SER A 426 -9.17 -26.38 74.12
N ASP A 427 -9.74 -27.59 74.03
CA ASP A 427 -9.45 -28.56 72.96
C ASP A 427 -9.87 -28.05 71.58
N LEU A 428 -11.05 -27.43 71.48
CA LEU A 428 -11.52 -26.84 70.24
C LEU A 428 -10.63 -25.67 69.80
N ARG A 429 -10.16 -24.85 70.75
CA ARG A 429 -9.25 -23.72 70.48
C ARG A 429 -7.85 -24.17 70.05
N THR A 430 -7.30 -25.25 70.62
CA THR A 430 -6.01 -25.80 70.15
C THR A 430 -6.15 -26.44 68.77
N ARG A 431 -7.25 -27.16 68.50
CA ARG A 431 -7.57 -27.69 67.15
C ARG A 431 -7.74 -26.58 66.11
N HIS A 432 -8.40 -25.47 66.45
CA HIS A 432 -8.51 -24.30 65.56
C HIS A 432 -7.14 -23.71 65.22
N SER A 433 -6.28 -23.50 66.22
CA SER A 433 -4.93 -22.96 65.98
C SER A 433 -4.01 -23.92 65.22
N ALA A 434 -4.21 -25.23 65.36
CA ALA A 434 -3.53 -26.22 64.53
C ALA A 434 -4.04 -26.20 63.07
N LEU A 435 -5.34 -25.99 62.86
CA LEU A 435 -5.95 -25.88 61.54
C LEU A 435 -5.53 -24.60 60.80
N GLU A 436 -5.45 -23.46 61.50
CA GLU A 436 -4.91 -22.21 60.95
C GLU A 436 -3.47 -22.40 60.44
N LYS A 437 -2.59 -22.99 61.25
CA LYS A 437 -1.21 -23.31 60.86
C LYS A 437 -1.10 -24.36 59.74
N ALA A 438 -2.09 -25.23 59.59
CA ALA A 438 -2.15 -26.17 58.48
C ALA A 438 -2.62 -25.52 57.16
N HIS A 439 -3.31 -24.36 57.23
CA HIS A 439 -3.75 -23.59 56.07
C HIS A 439 -2.81 -22.44 55.70
N GLU A 440 -1.92 -21.99 56.60
CA GLU A 440 -0.87 -21.00 56.33
C GLU A 440 -0.06 -21.26 55.02
N PRO A 441 0.28 -22.52 54.64
CA PRO A 441 0.91 -22.80 53.33
C PRO A 441 -0.01 -22.63 52.11
N CYS A 442 -1.34 -22.71 52.28
CA CYS A 442 -2.30 -22.59 51.18
C CYS A 442 -2.39 -21.16 50.63
N ASP A 443 -2.17 -20.13 51.47
CA ASP A 443 -2.14 -18.75 50.99
C ASP A 443 -0.90 -18.46 50.13
N GLY A 444 0.25 -19.09 50.41
CA GLY A 444 1.42 -19.04 49.52
C GLY A 444 1.12 -19.63 48.13
N VAL A 445 0.51 -20.81 48.06
CA VAL A 445 0.07 -21.43 46.78
C VAL A 445 -0.96 -20.56 46.04
N ARG A 446 -1.79 -19.83 46.78
CA ARG A 446 -2.77 -18.89 46.23
C ARG A 446 -2.10 -17.64 45.63
N GLU A 447 -1.05 -17.12 46.26
CA GLU A 447 -0.24 -16.03 45.70
C GLU A 447 0.55 -16.49 44.46
N GLU A 448 1.11 -17.71 44.46
CA GLU A 448 1.75 -18.31 43.29
C GLU A 448 0.78 -18.47 42.12
N LEU A 449 -0.43 -18.98 42.36
CA LEU A 449 -1.49 -19.07 41.34
C LEU A 449 -1.86 -17.69 40.77
N LEU A 450 -2.00 -16.67 41.62
CA LEU A 450 -2.27 -15.29 41.18
C LEU A 450 -1.09 -14.64 40.45
N ALA A 451 0.15 -15.10 40.66
CA ALA A 451 1.32 -14.68 39.89
C ALA A 451 1.33 -15.36 38.51
N ILE A 452 1.07 -16.66 38.45
CA ILE A 452 0.98 -17.45 37.21
C ILE A 452 -0.17 -16.95 36.33
N GLU A 453 -1.33 -16.64 36.90
CA GLU A 453 -2.49 -16.09 36.17
C GLU A 453 -2.14 -14.74 35.50
N LYS A 454 -1.44 -13.85 36.21
CA LYS A 454 -0.95 -12.58 35.66
C LYS A 454 0.09 -12.79 34.55
N GLU A 455 0.99 -13.77 34.70
CA GLU A 455 1.97 -14.09 33.65
C GLU A 455 1.28 -14.67 32.40
N CYS A 456 0.30 -15.55 32.58
CA CYS A 456 -0.52 -16.07 31.48
C CYS A 456 -1.28 -14.96 30.74
N MET A 457 -1.87 -14.00 31.45
CA MET A 457 -2.51 -12.82 30.83
C MET A 457 -1.52 -11.98 30.02
N PHE A 458 -0.33 -11.69 30.58
CA PHE A 458 0.71 -10.92 29.89
C PHE A 458 1.28 -11.65 28.67
N ARG A 459 1.43 -12.98 28.76
CA ARG A 459 1.82 -13.83 27.62
C ARG A 459 0.72 -13.84 26.54
N GLY A 460 -0.56 -13.88 26.93
CA GLY A 460 -1.70 -13.79 26.01
C GLY A 460 -1.70 -12.49 25.21
N GLN A 461 -1.65 -11.34 25.87
CA GLN A 461 -1.56 -10.01 25.22
C GLN A 461 -0.35 -9.90 24.27
N LYS A 462 0.77 -10.55 24.62
CA LYS A 462 1.96 -10.59 23.76
C LYS A 462 1.80 -11.49 22.53
N ILE A 463 1.02 -12.58 22.62
CA ILE A 463 0.69 -13.43 21.47
C ILE A 463 -0.26 -12.66 20.53
N GLU A 464 -1.32 -12.06 21.08
CA GLU A 464 -2.29 -11.24 20.35
C GLU A 464 -1.60 -10.12 19.54
N GLY A 465 -0.67 -9.36 20.15
CA GLY A 465 0.11 -8.35 19.44
C GLY A 465 1.05 -8.89 18.36
N LEU A 466 1.56 -10.13 18.50
CA LEU A 466 2.36 -10.80 17.47
C LEU A 466 1.51 -11.35 16.33
N GLU A 467 0.27 -11.76 16.60
CA GLU A 467 -0.71 -12.16 15.59
C GLU A 467 -1.18 -10.95 14.77
N GLU A 468 -1.43 -9.80 15.40
CA GLU A 468 -1.65 -8.54 14.67
C GLU A 468 -0.46 -8.18 13.76
N ASP A 469 0.78 -8.28 14.26
CA ASP A 469 1.97 -7.96 13.48
C ASP A 469 2.20 -8.94 12.32
N LEU A 470 1.86 -10.23 12.49
CA LEU A 470 1.84 -11.20 11.40
C LEU A 470 0.80 -10.84 10.34
N GLN A 471 -0.43 -10.45 10.73
CA GLN A 471 -1.45 -10.00 9.78
C GLN A 471 -1.00 -8.71 9.04
N ARG A 472 -0.43 -7.73 9.78
CA ARG A 472 0.15 -6.51 9.20
C ARG A 472 1.28 -6.82 8.20
N MET A 473 2.10 -7.83 8.47
CA MET A 473 3.17 -8.28 7.57
C MET A 473 2.64 -9.06 6.36
N GLU A 474 1.60 -9.89 6.52
CA GLU A 474 1.01 -10.63 5.40
C GLU A 474 0.31 -9.68 4.41
N ILE A 475 -0.42 -8.68 4.89
CA ILE A 475 -1.04 -7.65 4.05
C ILE A 475 0.04 -6.90 3.25
N LYS A 476 1.12 -6.46 3.89
CA LYS A 476 2.26 -5.83 3.20
C LYS A 476 2.89 -6.74 2.15
N SER A 477 3.07 -8.02 2.47
CA SER A 477 3.63 -9.02 1.54
C SER A 477 2.77 -9.19 0.29
N ARG A 478 1.43 -9.20 0.44
CA ARG A 478 0.48 -9.23 -0.69
C ARG A 478 0.53 -7.94 -1.51
N ASP A 479 0.53 -6.77 -0.86
CA ASP A 479 0.68 -5.47 -1.51
C ASP A 479 1.98 -5.37 -2.32
N ASP A 480 3.10 -5.84 -1.78
CA ASP A 480 4.41 -5.80 -2.44
C ASP A 480 4.49 -6.82 -3.59
N ALA A 481 3.90 -8.01 -3.44
CA ALA A 481 3.75 -8.96 -4.54
C ALA A 481 2.90 -8.37 -5.70
N GLU A 482 1.84 -7.62 -5.39
CA GLU A 482 1.08 -6.89 -6.41
C GLU A 482 1.88 -5.77 -7.07
N LYS A 483 2.66 -4.98 -6.31
CA LYS A 483 3.54 -3.95 -6.88
C LYS A 483 4.57 -4.57 -7.83
N VAL A 484 5.20 -5.69 -7.45
CA VAL A 484 6.13 -6.45 -8.30
C VAL A 484 5.43 -6.99 -9.55
N LYS A 485 4.22 -7.52 -9.44
CA LYS A 485 3.43 -7.95 -10.60
C LYS A 485 3.15 -6.79 -11.57
N ARG A 486 2.66 -5.65 -11.06
CA ARG A 486 2.38 -4.45 -11.87
C ARG A 486 3.66 -3.89 -12.52
N ALA A 487 4.79 -3.92 -11.83
CA ALA A 487 6.09 -3.53 -12.39
C ALA A 487 6.53 -4.47 -13.52
N ASN A 488 6.42 -5.79 -13.33
CA ASN A 488 6.72 -6.78 -14.37
C ASN A 488 5.82 -6.61 -15.60
N GLU A 489 4.52 -6.33 -15.42
CA GLU A 489 3.59 -6.01 -16.51
C GLU A 489 3.95 -4.72 -17.27
N LEU A 490 4.52 -3.71 -16.60
CA LEU A 490 5.02 -2.52 -17.27
C LEU A 490 6.32 -2.80 -18.04
N VAL A 491 7.23 -3.61 -17.48
CA VAL A 491 8.47 -4.03 -18.15
C VAL A 491 8.21 -4.89 -19.38
N THR A 492 7.22 -5.80 -19.35
CA THR A 492 6.86 -6.60 -20.54
C THR A 492 6.24 -5.74 -21.64
N ARG A 493 5.35 -4.79 -21.29
CA ARG A 493 4.80 -3.80 -22.25
C ARG A 493 5.90 -2.93 -22.86
N ALA A 494 6.82 -2.43 -22.04
CA ALA A 494 7.96 -1.64 -22.51
C ALA A 494 8.83 -2.42 -23.50
N LYS A 495 9.17 -3.68 -23.19
CA LYS A 495 9.92 -4.56 -24.11
C LYS A 495 9.18 -4.85 -25.42
N SER A 496 7.86 -5.03 -25.39
CA SER A 496 7.09 -5.20 -26.63
C SER A 496 7.04 -3.94 -27.49
N ALA A 497 7.09 -2.75 -26.88
CA ALA A 497 7.18 -1.49 -27.61
C ALA A 497 8.60 -1.24 -28.17
N GLU A 498 9.63 -1.58 -27.39
CA GLU A 498 11.04 -1.58 -27.82
C GLU A 498 11.25 -2.50 -29.03
N GLN A 499 10.72 -3.73 -28.98
CA GLN A 499 10.76 -4.67 -30.11
C GLN A 499 10.03 -4.14 -31.36
N ALA A 500 8.85 -3.53 -31.20
CA ALA A 500 8.14 -2.92 -32.34
C ALA A 500 8.91 -1.75 -32.97
N LEU A 501 9.61 -0.95 -32.17
CA LEU A 501 10.48 0.13 -32.66
C LEU A 501 11.76 -0.40 -33.33
N ASP A 502 12.32 -1.51 -32.85
CA ASP A 502 13.43 -2.19 -33.52
C ASP A 502 13.01 -2.79 -34.87
N GLU A 503 11.79 -3.35 -34.96
CA GLU A 503 11.21 -3.83 -36.23
C GLU A 503 10.95 -2.67 -37.20
N GLU A 504 10.40 -1.54 -36.73
CA GLU A 504 10.23 -0.32 -37.54
C GLU A 504 11.57 0.26 -38.00
N MET A 505 12.58 0.34 -37.12
CA MET A 505 13.94 0.76 -37.51
C MET A 505 14.56 -0.18 -38.55
N GLN A 506 14.37 -1.49 -38.44
CA GLN A 506 14.83 -2.44 -39.45
C GLN A 506 14.09 -2.30 -40.78
N HIS A 507 12.78 -2.03 -40.75
CA HIS A 507 11.99 -1.76 -41.95
C HIS A 507 12.46 -0.46 -42.63
N LEU A 508 12.60 0.64 -41.88
CA LEU A 508 13.09 1.92 -42.39
C LEU A 508 14.53 1.84 -42.91
N ARG A 509 15.42 1.04 -42.29
CA ARG A 509 16.77 0.78 -42.80
C ARG A 509 16.75 0.02 -44.13
N LYS A 510 15.88 -0.99 -44.29
CA LYS A 510 15.71 -1.70 -45.58
C LYS A 510 15.19 -0.76 -46.67
N ALA A 511 14.11 -0.02 -46.38
CA ALA A 511 13.55 0.97 -47.29
C ALA A 511 14.56 2.09 -47.65
N TYR A 512 15.44 2.50 -46.74
CA TYR A 512 16.53 3.44 -47.03
C TYR A 512 17.60 2.84 -47.95
N ILE A 513 18.00 1.59 -47.73
CA ILE A 513 18.95 0.88 -48.60
C ILE A 513 18.36 0.71 -50.01
N GLU A 514 17.11 0.29 -50.11
CA GLU A 514 16.36 0.21 -51.38
C GLU A 514 16.24 1.59 -52.05
N ALA A 515 15.93 2.65 -51.30
CA ALA A 515 15.89 4.02 -51.82
C ALA A 515 17.26 4.50 -52.33
N SER A 516 18.36 4.14 -51.67
CA SER A 516 19.71 4.57 -52.06
C SER A 516 20.14 4.01 -53.43
N GLN A 517 19.66 2.83 -53.83
CA GLN A 517 19.91 2.25 -55.16
C GLN A 517 19.28 3.08 -56.29
N TYR A 518 18.14 3.74 -56.02
CA TYR A 518 17.54 4.66 -56.98
C TYR A 518 18.32 5.98 -57.12
N GLN A 519 19.20 6.34 -56.17
CA GLN A 519 20.05 7.52 -56.32
C GLN A 519 21.13 7.30 -57.39
N GLU A 520 21.73 6.11 -57.45
CA GLU A 520 22.68 5.74 -58.50
C GLU A 520 21.99 5.73 -59.87
N LEU A 521 20.84 5.05 -59.98
CA LEU A 521 20.03 5.03 -61.22
C LEU A 521 19.53 6.42 -61.66
N TYR A 522 19.28 7.33 -60.72
CA TYR A 522 18.92 8.72 -61.03
C TYR A 522 20.12 9.52 -61.55
N ASN A 523 21.30 9.35 -60.95
CA ASN A 523 22.53 9.98 -61.41
C ASN A 523 22.91 9.49 -62.82
N ASP A 524 22.84 8.17 -63.07
CA ASP A 524 23.07 7.57 -64.40
C ASP A 524 22.10 8.15 -65.46
N LEU A 525 20.83 8.32 -65.10
CA LEU A 525 19.81 8.90 -65.97
C LEU A 525 20.04 10.40 -66.20
N GLN A 526 20.52 11.13 -65.18
CA GLN A 526 20.91 12.53 -65.30
C GLN A 526 22.13 12.69 -66.22
N GLU A 527 23.18 11.87 -66.07
CA GLU A 527 24.36 11.91 -66.95
C GLU A 527 23.97 11.56 -68.40
N GLN A 528 23.06 10.59 -68.60
CA GLN A 528 22.50 10.30 -69.93
C GLN A 528 21.70 11.48 -70.49
N HIS A 529 20.95 12.21 -69.67
CA HIS A 529 20.22 13.41 -70.10
C HIS A 529 21.17 14.56 -70.46
N GLU A 530 22.19 14.82 -69.63
CA GLU A 530 23.23 15.82 -69.90
C GLU A 530 24.04 15.49 -71.16
N MET A 531 24.37 14.22 -71.39
CA MET A 531 24.98 13.76 -72.66
C MET A 531 24.06 13.96 -73.88
N ILE A 532 22.74 13.83 -73.73
CA ILE A 532 21.79 14.09 -74.81
C ILE A 532 21.70 15.58 -75.10
N LEU A 533 21.58 16.43 -74.07
CA LEU A 533 21.58 17.88 -74.21
C LEU A 533 22.88 18.39 -74.86
N ALA A 534 24.04 17.88 -74.45
CA ALA A 534 25.33 18.24 -75.04
C ALA A 534 25.44 17.82 -76.53
N ARG A 535 24.81 16.71 -76.93
CA ARG A 535 24.71 16.30 -78.35
C ARG A 535 23.73 17.16 -79.13
N GLU A 536 22.62 17.56 -78.51
CA GLU A 536 21.63 18.46 -79.11
C GLU A 536 22.23 19.86 -79.35
N THR A 537 22.90 20.45 -78.36
CA THR A 537 23.57 21.75 -78.54
C THR A 537 24.67 21.69 -79.60
N ALA A 538 25.50 20.64 -79.61
CA ALA A 538 26.51 20.46 -80.66
C ALA A 538 25.88 20.29 -82.07
N ALA A 539 24.74 19.60 -82.17
CA ALA A 539 24.01 19.46 -83.43
C ALA A 539 23.33 20.78 -83.88
N ILE A 540 22.89 21.62 -82.94
CA ILE A 540 22.37 22.96 -83.22
C ILE A 540 23.52 23.87 -83.70
N GLU A 541 24.66 23.89 -83.02
CA GLU A 541 25.85 24.65 -83.45
C GLU A 541 26.33 24.22 -84.85
N GLU A 542 26.29 22.92 -85.17
CA GLU A 542 26.59 22.39 -86.49
C GLU A 542 25.56 22.86 -87.54
N ALA A 543 24.27 22.78 -87.22
CA ALA A 543 23.20 23.19 -88.11
C ALA A 543 23.21 24.71 -88.39
N GLU A 544 23.47 25.54 -87.37
CA GLU A 544 23.64 26.99 -87.52
C GLU A 544 24.87 27.31 -88.38
N ARG A 545 26.01 26.64 -88.14
CA ARG A 545 27.24 26.85 -88.93
C ARG A 545 27.02 26.46 -90.39
N LEU A 546 26.36 25.34 -90.65
CA LEU A 546 25.99 24.92 -92.01
C LEU A 546 24.97 25.88 -92.64
N ALA A 547 24.02 26.43 -91.87
CA ALA A 547 23.09 27.44 -92.36
C ALA A 547 23.80 28.74 -92.78
N MET A 548 24.81 29.20 -92.02
CA MET A 548 25.63 30.36 -92.40
C MET A 548 26.38 30.12 -93.72
N HIS A 549 27.11 29.00 -93.84
CA HIS A 549 27.84 28.67 -95.08
C HIS A 549 26.90 28.48 -96.28
N ASN A 550 25.70 27.93 -96.09
CA ASN A 550 24.69 27.83 -97.14
C ASN A 550 24.15 29.22 -97.55
N ALA A 551 23.99 30.15 -96.62
CA ALA A 551 23.60 31.53 -96.94
C ALA A 551 24.69 32.27 -97.75
N GLU A 552 25.96 32.09 -97.38
CA GLU A 552 27.11 32.61 -98.15
C GLU A 552 27.15 32.02 -99.57
N LEU A 553 26.98 30.70 -99.71
CA LEU A 553 26.88 30.01 -101.01
C LEU A 553 25.77 30.55 -101.92
N VAL A 554 24.59 30.83 -101.36
CA VAL A 554 23.45 31.41 -102.08
C VAL A 554 23.75 32.86 -102.52
N GLY A 555 24.52 33.61 -101.72
CA GLY A 555 24.96 34.97 -102.05
C GLY A 555 26.00 35.04 -103.18
N HIS A 556 26.74 33.96 -103.47
CA HIS A 556 27.73 33.96 -104.55
C HIS A 556 27.10 33.88 -105.95
N SER A 557 27.49 34.78 -106.84
CA SER A 557 27.06 34.81 -108.25
C SER A 557 27.96 34.00 -109.20
N ASN A 558 29.06 33.44 -108.71
CA ASN A 558 30.04 32.70 -109.51
C ASN A 558 29.92 31.19 -109.28
N ASP A 559 29.43 30.45 -110.27
CA ASP A 559 29.18 29.02 -110.14
C ASP A 559 30.46 28.17 -110.03
N VAL A 560 31.61 28.67 -110.52
CA VAL A 560 32.90 27.98 -110.34
C VAL A 560 33.30 27.97 -108.86
N GLN A 561 32.99 29.04 -108.11
CA GLN A 561 33.23 29.09 -106.67
C GLN A 561 32.29 28.14 -105.92
N LYS A 562 31.00 28.06 -106.30
CA LYS A 562 30.06 27.09 -105.74
C LYS A 562 30.51 25.64 -105.97
N VAL A 563 30.92 25.30 -107.19
CA VAL A 563 31.43 23.95 -107.53
C VAL A 563 32.68 23.63 -106.71
N SER A 564 33.63 24.55 -106.62
CA SER A 564 34.87 24.37 -105.86
C SER A 564 34.61 24.16 -104.36
N TYR A 565 33.68 24.93 -103.77
CA TYR A 565 33.28 24.78 -102.37
C TYR A 565 32.55 23.46 -102.12
N VAL A 566 31.58 23.09 -102.97
CA VAL A 566 30.87 21.80 -102.87
C VAL A 566 31.82 20.61 -103.02
N GLU A 567 32.88 20.74 -103.83
CA GLU A 567 33.95 19.74 -103.91
C GLU A 567 34.85 19.74 -102.66
N GLY A 568 35.11 20.90 -102.06
CA GLY A 568 35.75 21.04 -100.74
C GLY A 568 35.00 20.28 -99.65
N VAL A 569 33.70 20.56 -99.47
CA VAL A 569 32.83 19.86 -98.50
C VAL A 569 32.76 18.36 -98.77
N ARG A 570 32.79 17.92 -100.04
CA ARG A 570 32.88 16.49 -100.38
C ARG A 570 34.20 15.86 -99.97
N ARG A 571 35.33 16.58 -100.11
CA ARG A 571 36.66 16.13 -99.66
C ARG A 571 36.76 16.09 -98.14
N GLU A 572 36.26 17.10 -97.45
CA GLU A 572 36.17 17.14 -95.97
C GLU A 572 35.27 16.02 -95.44
N MET A 573 34.09 15.81 -96.02
CA MET A 573 33.21 14.69 -95.68
C MET A 573 33.87 13.32 -95.91
N ALA A 574 34.74 13.19 -96.93
CA ALA A 574 35.50 11.96 -97.16
C ALA A 574 36.57 11.74 -96.08
N LEU A 575 37.30 12.79 -95.68
CA LEU A 575 38.27 12.75 -94.57
C LEU A 575 37.58 12.40 -93.24
N VAL A 576 36.50 13.10 -92.89
CA VAL A 576 35.71 12.83 -91.67
C VAL A 576 35.15 11.41 -91.68
N LYS A 577 34.73 10.86 -92.82
CA LYS A 577 34.33 9.44 -92.94
C LYS A 577 35.49 8.48 -92.70
N GLN A 578 36.70 8.80 -93.15
CA GLN A 578 37.90 8.02 -92.91
C GLN A 578 38.31 8.06 -91.43
N GLU A 579 38.31 9.24 -90.80
CA GLU A 579 38.59 9.42 -89.37
C GLU A 579 37.53 8.74 -88.48
N LEU A 580 36.26 8.82 -88.85
CA LEU A 580 35.17 8.11 -88.18
C LEU A 580 35.26 6.58 -88.34
N ALA A 581 35.86 6.09 -89.42
CA ALA A 581 36.16 4.67 -89.58
C ALA A 581 37.37 4.22 -88.75
N THR A 582 38.46 5.00 -88.70
CA THR A 582 39.64 4.66 -87.89
C THR A 582 39.36 4.76 -86.39
N THR A 583 38.63 5.79 -85.93
CA THR A 583 38.21 5.91 -84.53
C THR A 583 37.27 4.79 -84.10
N ARG A 584 36.32 4.36 -84.95
CA ARG A 584 35.51 3.16 -84.69
C ARG A 584 36.34 1.88 -84.60
N HIS A 585 37.36 1.71 -85.44
CA HIS A 585 38.25 0.56 -85.34
C HIS A 585 39.08 0.59 -84.05
N LEU A 586 39.60 1.75 -83.65
CA LEU A 586 40.30 1.93 -82.37
C LEU A 586 39.39 1.69 -81.17
N LEU A 587 38.13 2.14 -81.22
CA LEU A 587 37.12 1.88 -80.19
C LEU A 587 36.87 0.38 -80.03
N ASN A 588 36.64 -0.34 -81.14
CA ASN A 588 36.44 -1.79 -81.10
C ASN A 588 37.68 -2.51 -80.52
N ASN A 589 38.88 -2.18 -81.01
CA ASN A 589 40.14 -2.74 -80.50
C ASN A 589 40.39 -2.43 -79.00
N ALA A 590 39.80 -1.36 -78.46
CA ALA A 590 39.83 -1.03 -77.04
C ALA A 590 38.78 -1.82 -76.25
N ASN A 591 37.57 -1.98 -76.81
CA ASN A 591 36.48 -2.74 -76.21
C ASN A 591 36.83 -4.25 -76.12
N ASP A 592 37.47 -4.80 -77.16
CA ASP A 592 38.01 -6.16 -77.17
C ASP A 592 39.03 -6.36 -76.03
N LYS A 593 39.89 -5.36 -75.79
CA LYS A 593 40.85 -5.37 -74.66
C LYS A 593 40.16 -5.30 -73.31
N VAL A 594 39.14 -4.45 -73.15
CA VAL A 594 38.32 -4.39 -71.94
C VAL A 594 37.71 -5.78 -71.68
N GLN A 595 37.10 -6.42 -72.68
CA GLN A 595 36.58 -7.78 -72.54
C GLN A 595 37.66 -8.80 -72.15
N THR A 596 38.88 -8.73 -72.71
CA THR A 596 39.96 -9.64 -72.27
C THR A 596 40.35 -9.42 -70.79
N LEU A 597 40.41 -8.16 -70.34
CA LEU A 597 40.73 -7.82 -68.94
C LEU A 597 39.57 -8.17 -67.98
N GLU A 598 38.32 -7.99 -68.40
CA GLU A 598 37.14 -8.41 -67.63
C GLU A 598 37.11 -9.93 -67.44
N ASN A 599 37.42 -10.70 -68.49
CA ASN A 599 37.57 -12.15 -68.41
C ASN A 599 38.74 -12.58 -67.51
N GLU A 600 39.85 -11.83 -67.53
CA GLU A 600 41.01 -12.08 -66.66
C GLU A 600 40.67 -11.78 -65.18
N ILE A 601 40.00 -10.65 -64.90
CA ILE A 601 39.49 -10.29 -63.58
C ILE A 601 38.45 -11.30 -63.08
N ALA A 602 37.57 -11.80 -63.95
CA ALA A 602 36.62 -12.86 -63.62
C ALA A 602 37.33 -14.18 -63.28
N ALA A 603 38.41 -14.52 -64.00
CA ALA A 603 39.26 -15.67 -63.68
C ALA A 603 39.93 -15.51 -62.32
N TYR A 604 40.52 -14.34 -62.00
CA TYR A 604 41.09 -14.07 -60.68
C TYR A 604 40.04 -14.11 -59.56
N LYS A 605 38.88 -13.48 -59.73
CA LYS A 605 37.76 -13.57 -58.77
C LYS A 605 37.28 -15.00 -58.52
N SER A 606 37.39 -15.90 -59.51
CA SER A 606 37.07 -17.33 -59.34
C SER A 606 38.09 -18.11 -58.49
N VAL A 607 39.28 -17.54 -58.26
CA VAL A 607 40.31 -18.08 -57.35
C VAL A 607 40.19 -17.45 -55.95
N ASP A 608 39.90 -16.16 -55.87
CA ASP A 608 39.92 -15.40 -54.60
C ASP A 608 38.71 -15.66 -53.68
N ALA A 609 37.64 -16.26 -54.21
CA ALA A 609 36.41 -16.59 -53.48
C ALA A 609 36.57 -17.60 -52.31
N GLY A 610 37.82 -18.00 -51.98
CA GLY A 610 38.14 -18.88 -50.86
C GLY A 610 38.76 -18.21 -49.63
N LEU A 611 39.05 -16.90 -49.64
CA LEU A 611 39.92 -16.30 -48.61
C LEU A 611 39.20 -15.65 -47.41
N ASP A 612 38.08 -14.94 -47.61
CA ASP A 612 37.35 -14.24 -46.53
C ASP A 612 36.40 -15.15 -45.70
N GLY A 613 36.33 -16.44 -46.04
CA GLY A 613 35.44 -17.42 -45.42
C GLY A 613 36.01 -18.12 -44.19
N LEU A 614 36.28 -17.38 -43.09
CA LEU A 614 36.78 -17.96 -41.84
C LEU A 614 35.73 -18.82 -41.11
N ASN A 615 35.55 -20.06 -41.57
CA ASN A 615 34.88 -21.13 -40.83
C ASN A 615 35.57 -22.48 -41.06
N LEU A 616 35.69 -23.28 -40.00
CA LEU A 616 36.60 -24.42 -39.97
C LEU A 616 36.11 -25.63 -40.80
N GLY A 617 36.99 -26.12 -41.68
CA GLY A 617 37.24 -27.55 -41.82
C GLY A 617 36.18 -28.42 -42.49
N THR A 618 36.17 -28.43 -43.82
CA THR A 618 35.79 -29.64 -44.58
C THR A 618 36.65 -29.84 -45.82
N SER A 619 37.30 -31.01 -45.91
CA SER A 619 38.07 -31.41 -47.09
C SER A 619 37.11 -31.78 -48.23
N MET A 620 37.01 -30.93 -49.25
CA MET A 620 36.40 -31.30 -50.53
C MET A 620 37.45 -31.30 -51.64
N ARG A 621 37.70 -32.50 -52.17
CA ARG A 621 38.58 -32.76 -53.33
C ARG A 621 38.26 -31.84 -54.50
N THR A 622 39.30 -31.25 -55.09
CA THR A 622 39.28 -30.59 -56.40
C THR A 622 38.86 -31.55 -57.50
N ARG A 623 37.55 -31.65 -57.79
CA ARG A 623 37.04 -32.43 -58.92
C ARG A 623 37.15 -31.59 -60.19
N VAL A 624 38.26 -31.76 -60.91
CA VAL A 624 38.50 -31.08 -62.21
C VAL A 624 37.41 -31.46 -63.21
N VAL A 625 36.42 -30.59 -63.38
CA VAL A 625 35.43 -30.68 -64.45
C VAL A 625 36.09 -30.20 -65.74
N ARG A 626 36.57 -31.14 -66.55
CA ARG A 626 36.97 -30.85 -67.93
C ARG A 626 35.72 -30.40 -68.70
N ARG A 627 35.63 -29.14 -69.09
CA ARG A 627 34.68 -28.71 -70.13
C ARG A 627 34.97 -29.53 -71.39
N GLN A 628 33.95 -30.16 -71.98
CA GLN A 628 34.03 -30.60 -73.37
C GLN A 628 33.90 -29.37 -74.28
N PRO A 629 34.52 -29.38 -75.48
CA PRO A 629 34.25 -28.34 -76.48
C PRO A 629 32.80 -28.47 -76.97
N GLU A 630 32.09 -27.36 -77.03
CA GLU A 630 30.71 -27.34 -77.54
C GLU A 630 30.71 -27.54 -79.05
N GLY A 631 30.38 -28.76 -79.47
CA GLY A 631 30.49 -29.21 -80.86
C GLY A 631 29.66 -30.46 -81.14
N GLY A 632 28.44 -30.51 -80.60
CA GLY A 632 27.55 -31.66 -80.75
C GLY A 632 26.07 -31.30 -80.59
N GLN A 633 25.32 -31.37 -81.68
CA GLN A 633 23.86 -31.48 -81.62
C GLN A 633 23.50 -32.83 -80.98
N LEU A 634 22.52 -32.86 -80.09
CA LEU A 634 21.57 -33.99 -79.97
C LEU A 634 20.33 -33.58 -79.17
N THR A 635 19.26 -34.35 -79.32
CA THR A 635 17.89 -34.01 -78.94
C THR A 635 17.36 -34.89 -77.78
N VAL A 636 16.08 -34.70 -77.41
CA VAL A 636 15.23 -35.67 -76.66
C VAL A 636 15.27 -35.65 -75.10
N SER A 637 14.56 -34.65 -74.54
CA SER A 637 13.36 -34.82 -73.68
C SER A 637 13.36 -35.31 -72.21
N LYS A 638 12.41 -34.71 -71.46
CA LYS A 638 11.43 -35.30 -70.51
C LYS A 638 11.82 -35.78 -69.09
N ILE A 639 10.84 -35.59 -68.19
CA ILE A 639 10.66 -36.15 -66.82
C ILE A 639 11.61 -35.55 -65.75
N GLY A 640 11.17 -35.18 -64.53
CA GLY A 640 9.80 -35.03 -63.99
C GLY A 640 9.65 -35.40 -62.50
N ARG A 641 8.58 -34.85 -61.86
CA ARG A 641 8.01 -35.14 -60.51
C ARG A 641 8.52 -34.36 -59.26
N SER A 642 7.71 -33.39 -58.84
CA SER A 642 6.83 -33.38 -57.63
C SER A 642 7.33 -33.68 -56.19
N ILE A 643 6.55 -33.16 -55.20
CA ILE A 643 6.45 -33.53 -53.75
C ILE A 643 7.58 -32.94 -52.85
N SER A 644 7.34 -32.31 -51.68
CA SER A 644 6.09 -31.88 -50.98
C SER A 644 6.38 -30.77 -49.92
N GLY A 645 5.32 -30.22 -49.30
CA GLY A 645 5.40 -29.56 -47.98
C GLY A 645 5.50 -30.57 -46.80
N PRO A 646 5.10 -30.24 -45.54
CA PRO A 646 3.93 -29.38 -45.20
C PRO A 646 4.06 -28.41 -43.98
N ASN A 647 3.01 -27.60 -43.83
CA ASN A 647 2.38 -26.99 -42.63
C ASN A 647 3.11 -26.90 -41.27
N GLY A 648 2.97 -25.72 -40.65
CA GLY A 648 2.92 -25.53 -39.19
C GLY A 648 2.00 -24.37 -38.81
N ARG A 649 0.92 -24.64 -38.07
CA ARG A 649 0.05 -23.65 -37.41
C ARG A 649 -0.32 -24.19 -36.03
N HIS A 650 -0.13 -23.39 -35.00
CA HIS A 650 -0.91 -23.37 -33.76
C HIS A 650 -0.87 -21.97 -33.17
#